data_AF-A0A9D5MC80-F1
#
_entry.id   AF-A0A9D5MC80-F1
#
_cell.length_a   1.000
_cell.length_b   1.000
_cell.length_c   1.000
_cell.angle_alpha   90.00
_cell.angle_beta   90.00
_cell.angle_gamma   90.00
#
_symmetry.space_group_name_H-M   'P 1'
#
loop_
_entity.id
_entity.type
_entity.pdbx_description
1 polymer ?
#
loop_
_entity_poly.entity_id
_entity_poly.type
_entity_poly.pdbx_seq_one_letter_code
_entity_poly.pdbx_strand_id
1 'polypeptide(L)'
;MKKSLSVAIISVLSVLVIVFCALYITNNQRSSEQIDALNGEVADQAGQIAAMSSEAAKKNSEIEALQADVAEKENQIKTLSADVEDKGGRIETLSADAADKQQQIETLSADAADKQQQIETLSADAADKQQQIETLSADAADKQQQIETLSANAADKQQQIETLSADAADKQQQIETLNANLAEKDQQIETLTADAAEKTARIGSLTADNEAKAKQIEALQKEVKELTARIEALLAEAGEKAALPEGGLPETAQTGTASPAGAVQTETVSQTGTVPQTESASQTASVQTETIPQTMTAQTETAPAGTAAQAEAAAQAERIETLTREAAEKDEQIALLTKNLEERSSQITTLQAEVTEKNGQIALLTKNLEDHGGRIATLQAEVEEKNSQIAVLNQDIAEKTEKMDSLSAEVTGLTEQLETMKTDATASAGQISALEADVAEKTAQIKTLQTDVTEKTAQIETLQTDVSAKAGQIETLSAEVTEKSGQVAALQADVNEKAAQIDTLNEDVKELKALQEHNAAQVEDLKALFMETFASSSANTLSKLPDSDAVTVIKRFKVRAIDNPNVRKHPSIYAEGIGHATSSVVYEILDISENGWYQIRLDNGKIGWISPAMGELEELEFNFDPTVLPETADAAK
;
A
#
# COMPACT_ATOMS: atom_id res chain seq x y z
N MET A 1 -19.59 61.93 -154.58
CA MET A 1 -19.80 60.74 -153.71
C MET A 1 -18.55 60.27 -152.95
N LYS A 2 -17.30 60.48 -153.41
CA LYS A 2 -16.10 60.03 -152.65
C LYS A 2 -15.79 60.83 -151.37
N LYS A 3 -16.00 62.16 -151.35
CA LYS A 3 -15.80 62.97 -150.13
C LYS A 3 -16.81 62.66 -149.02
N SER A 4 -18.04 62.23 -149.33
CA SER A 4 -19.04 61.90 -148.30
C SER A 4 -18.80 60.54 -147.65
N LEU A 5 -18.21 59.57 -148.36
CA LEU A 5 -17.90 58.23 -147.82
C LEU A 5 -16.68 58.25 -146.89
N SER A 6 -15.60 58.98 -147.23
CA SER A 6 -14.44 59.13 -146.34
C SER A 6 -14.77 59.93 -145.08
N VAL A 7 -15.60 60.98 -145.17
CA VAL A 7 -16.05 61.73 -143.99
C VAL A 7 -16.95 60.85 -143.10
N ALA A 8 -17.80 59.99 -143.69
CA ALA A 8 -18.60 59.02 -142.93
C ALA A 8 -17.73 57.94 -142.25
N ILE A 9 -16.73 57.39 -142.93
CA ILE A 9 -15.82 56.37 -142.35
C ILE A 9 -14.92 56.98 -141.27
N ILE A 10 -14.37 58.17 -141.49
CA ILE A 10 -13.58 58.88 -140.47
C ILE A 10 -14.46 59.24 -139.28
N SER A 11 -15.71 59.69 -139.51
CA SER A 11 -16.67 59.93 -138.43
C SER A 11 -16.99 58.66 -137.64
N VAL A 12 -17.22 57.53 -138.30
CA VAL A 12 -17.50 56.24 -137.65
C VAL A 12 -16.27 55.72 -136.87
N LEU A 13 -15.06 55.86 -137.43
CA LEU A 13 -13.82 55.48 -136.74
C LEU A 13 -13.49 56.41 -135.57
N SER A 14 -13.72 57.72 -135.70
CA SER A 14 -13.58 58.66 -134.59
C SER A 14 -14.59 58.37 -133.49
N VAL A 15 -15.84 58.05 -133.83
CA VAL A 15 -16.85 57.61 -132.85
C VAL A 15 -16.43 56.30 -132.19
N LEU A 16 -15.93 55.31 -132.95
CA LEU A 16 -15.42 54.05 -132.41
C LEU A 16 -14.23 54.25 -131.47
N VAL A 17 -13.25 55.08 -131.83
CA VAL A 17 -12.10 55.38 -130.97
C VAL A 17 -12.55 56.11 -129.70
N ILE A 18 -13.49 57.05 -129.80
CA ILE A 18 -14.06 57.71 -128.63
C ILE A 18 -14.82 56.71 -127.75
N VAL A 19 -15.59 55.78 -128.33
CA VAL A 19 -16.32 54.72 -127.61
C VAL A 19 -15.34 53.75 -126.94
N PHE A 20 -14.28 53.32 -127.62
CA PHE A 20 -13.25 52.45 -127.04
C PHE A 20 -12.44 53.15 -125.95
N CYS A 21 -12.06 54.42 -126.15
CA CYS A 21 -11.42 55.23 -125.10
C CYS A 21 -12.35 55.41 -123.90
N ALA A 22 -13.63 55.72 -124.11
CA ALA A 22 -14.60 55.82 -123.03
C ALA A 22 -14.75 54.49 -122.29
N LEU A 23 -14.90 53.36 -123.01
CA LEU A 23 -14.96 52.02 -122.41
C LEU A 23 -13.69 51.64 -121.64
N TYR A 24 -12.50 51.95 -122.18
CA TYR A 24 -11.23 51.71 -121.51
C TYR A 24 -11.10 52.55 -120.24
N ILE A 25 -11.42 53.85 -120.31
CA ILE A 25 -11.41 54.75 -119.15
C ILE A 25 -12.41 54.27 -118.10
N THR A 26 -13.64 53.93 -118.48
CA THR A 26 -14.66 53.41 -117.56
C THR A 26 -14.26 52.07 -116.96
N ASN A 27 -13.65 51.18 -117.73
CA ASN A 27 -13.15 49.89 -117.22
C ASN A 27 -11.98 50.08 -116.25
N ASN A 28 -11.06 50.99 -116.54
CA ASN A 28 -9.94 51.29 -115.66
C ASN A 28 -10.39 52.03 -114.39
N GLN A 29 -11.39 52.92 -114.49
CA GLN A 29 -12.05 53.53 -113.34
C GLN A 29 -12.76 52.49 -112.48
N ARG A 30 -13.51 51.56 -113.08
CA ARG A 30 -14.16 50.46 -112.36
C ARG A 30 -13.15 49.54 -111.68
N SER A 31 -12.04 49.22 -112.35
CA SER A 31 -10.94 48.45 -111.74
C SER A 31 -10.28 49.23 -110.61
N SER A 32 -10.07 50.54 -110.75
CA SER A 32 -9.55 51.41 -109.69
C SER A 32 -10.49 51.42 -108.48
N GLU A 33 -11.80 51.60 -108.70
CA GLU A 33 -12.82 51.55 -107.65
C GLU A 33 -12.88 50.17 -106.97
N GLN A 34 -12.69 49.08 -107.72
CA GLN A 34 -12.59 47.73 -107.15
C GLN A 34 -11.31 47.53 -106.32
N ILE A 35 -10.17 48.07 -106.76
CA ILE A 35 -8.92 48.04 -106.01
C ILE A 35 -9.06 48.87 -104.74
N ASP A 36 -9.67 50.05 -104.79
CA ASP A 36 -9.90 50.89 -103.63
C ASP A 36 -10.87 50.22 -102.64
N ALA A 37 -11.92 49.56 -103.13
CA ALA A 37 -12.85 48.78 -102.30
C ALA A 37 -12.16 47.58 -101.64
N LEU A 38 -11.36 46.82 -102.40
CA LEU A 38 -10.57 45.70 -101.86
C LEU A 38 -9.51 46.18 -100.87
N ASN A 39 -8.85 47.30 -101.12
CA ASN A 39 -7.90 47.90 -100.17
C ASN A 39 -8.59 48.37 -98.89
N GLY A 40 -9.82 48.89 -99.00
CA GLY A 40 -10.67 49.20 -97.85
C GLY A 40 -11.02 47.95 -97.05
N GLU A 41 -11.43 46.87 -97.71
CA GLU A 41 -11.74 45.60 -97.05
C GLU A 41 -10.51 44.97 -96.38
N VAL A 42 -9.33 45.02 -97.03
CA VAL A 42 -8.07 44.57 -96.44
C VAL A 42 -7.68 45.43 -95.23
N ALA A 43 -7.89 46.75 -95.30
CA ALA A 43 -7.63 47.63 -94.16
C ALA A 43 -8.58 47.34 -92.99
N ASP A 44 -9.87 47.09 -93.26
CA ASP A 44 -10.87 46.71 -92.26
C ASP A 44 -10.52 45.35 -91.63
N GLN A 45 -10.14 44.35 -92.45
CA GLN A 45 -9.69 43.05 -91.97
C GLN A 45 -8.40 43.15 -91.15
N ALA A 46 -7.44 43.98 -91.57
CA ALA A 46 -6.22 44.25 -90.80
C ALA A 46 -6.55 44.92 -89.44
N GLY A 47 -7.53 45.83 -89.42
CA GLY A 47 -8.06 46.42 -88.19
C GLY A 47 -8.72 45.39 -87.27
N GLN A 48 -9.52 44.48 -87.81
CA GLN A 48 -10.12 43.37 -87.05
C GLN A 48 -9.06 42.42 -86.49
N ILE A 49 -8.03 42.06 -87.27
CA ILE A 49 -6.92 41.22 -86.82
C ILE A 49 -6.15 41.88 -85.68
N ALA A 50 -5.84 43.18 -85.80
CA ALA A 50 -5.16 43.93 -84.75
C ALA A 50 -5.99 43.98 -83.46
N ALA A 51 -7.32 44.20 -83.57
CA ALA A 51 -8.23 44.19 -82.44
C ALA A 51 -8.28 42.80 -81.76
N MET A 52 -8.45 41.72 -82.54
CA MET A 52 -8.44 40.35 -82.03
C MET A 52 -7.10 39.98 -81.39
N SER A 53 -5.97 40.41 -81.95
CA SER A 53 -4.64 40.17 -81.38
C SER A 53 -4.46 40.90 -80.06
N SER A 54 -4.98 42.12 -79.93
CA SER A 54 -4.95 42.87 -78.67
C SER A 54 -5.82 42.19 -77.60
N GLU A 55 -7.00 41.71 -77.98
CA GLU A 55 -7.88 40.96 -77.09
C GLU A 55 -7.27 39.63 -76.66
N ALA A 56 -6.62 38.90 -77.57
CA ALA A 56 -5.89 37.68 -77.27
C ALA A 56 -4.73 37.93 -76.30
N ALA A 57 -3.96 39.00 -76.50
CA ALA A 57 -2.89 39.38 -75.58
C ALA A 57 -3.43 39.70 -74.17
N LYS A 58 -4.54 40.45 -74.08
CA LYS A 58 -5.21 40.73 -72.80
C LYS A 58 -5.68 39.45 -72.11
N LYS A 59 -6.31 38.54 -72.85
CA LYS A 59 -6.75 37.24 -72.33
C LYS A 59 -5.58 36.37 -71.87
N ASN A 60 -4.45 36.42 -72.56
CA ASN A 60 -3.25 35.71 -72.15
C ASN A 60 -2.71 36.23 -70.81
N SER A 61 -2.66 37.56 -70.62
CA SER A 61 -2.30 38.15 -69.32
C SER A 61 -3.30 37.79 -68.20
N GLU A 62 -4.60 37.74 -68.50
CA GLU A 62 -5.62 37.27 -67.54
C GLU A 62 -5.40 35.80 -67.16
N ILE A 63 -5.03 34.93 -68.11
CA ILE A 63 -4.72 33.51 -67.86
C ILE A 63 -3.48 33.38 -66.97
N GLU A 64 -2.41 34.11 -67.27
CA GLU A 64 -1.18 34.08 -66.47
C GLU A 64 -1.45 34.52 -65.02
N ALA A 65 -2.27 35.55 -64.82
CA ALA A 65 -2.69 35.98 -63.48
C ALA A 65 -3.49 34.90 -62.75
N LEU A 66 -4.47 34.27 -63.43
CA LEU A 66 -5.26 33.18 -62.84
C LEU A 66 -4.41 31.95 -62.51
N GLN A 67 -3.40 31.63 -63.32
CA GLN A 67 -2.47 30.54 -63.04
C GLN A 67 -1.62 30.82 -61.80
N ALA A 68 -1.18 32.06 -61.61
CA ALA A 68 -0.48 32.47 -60.39
C ALA A 68 -1.38 32.35 -59.15
N ASP A 69 -2.63 32.80 -59.23
CA ASP A 69 -3.61 32.68 -58.13
C ASP A 69 -3.89 31.21 -57.79
N VAL A 70 -4.04 30.34 -58.80
CA VAL A 70 -4.23 28.90 -58.58
C VAL A 70 -3.02 28.29 -57.88
N ALA A 71 -1.81 28.61 -58.31
CA ALA A 71 -0.59 28.12 -57.67
C ALA A 71 -0.47 28.59 -56.20
N GLU A 72 -0.86 29.84 -55.91
CA GLU A 72 -0.91 30.33 -54.53
C GLU A 72 -1.93 29.55 -53.70
N LYS A 73 -3.15 29.33 -54.24
CA LYS A 73 -4.20 28.57 -53.56
C LYS A 73 -3.83 27.10 -53.33
N GLU A 74 -3.16 26.47 -54.28
CA GLU A 74 -2.64 25.10 -54.10
C GLU A 74 -1.63 25.03 -52.95
N ASN A 75 -0.74 26.02 -52.83
CA ASN A 75 0.20 26.09 -51.72
C ASN A 75 -0.53 26.34 -50.38
N GLN A 76 -1.52 27.23 -50.35
CA GLN A 76 -2.36 27.45 -49.16
C GLN A 76 -3.08 26.15 -48.73
N ILE A 77 -3.63 25.38 -49.69
CA ILE A 77 -4.28 24.09 -49.42
C ILE A 77 -3.29 23.08 -48.85
N LYS A 78 -2.07 22.99 -49.41
CA LYS A 78 -1.02 22.10 -48.88
C LYS A 78 -0.67 22.45 -47.43
N THR A 79 -0.48 23.72 -47.11
CA THR A 79 -0.20 24.17 -45.74
C THR A 79 -1.35 23.85 -44.79
N LEU A 80 -2.59 24.14 -45.19
CA LEU A 80 -3.76 23.83 -44.36
C LEU A 80 -3.95 22.33 -44.15
N SER A 81 -3.67 21.51 -45.17
CA SER A 81 -3.77 20.05 -45.06
C SER A 81 -2.76 19.50 -44.05
N ALA A 82 -1.52 19.99 -44.08
CA ALA A 82 -0.50 19.61 -43.10
C ALA A 82 -0.88 20.04 -41.67
N ASP A 83 -1.44 21.25 -41.50
CA ASP A 83 -1.91 21.74 -40.19
C ASP A 83 -3.10 20.93 -39.64
N VAL A 84 -3.99 20.46 -40.53
CA VAL A 84 -5.08 19.53 -40.15
C VAL A 84 -4.53 18.18 -39.70
N GLU A 85 -3.51 17.66 -40.38
CA GLU A 85 -2.86 16.39 -40.03
C GLU A 85 -2.15 16.47 -38.67
N ASP A 86 -1.39 17.55 -38.41
CA ASP A 86 -0.75 17.80 -37.11
C ASP A 86 -1.78 17.91 -35.98
N LYS A 87 -2.86 18.67 -36.21
CA LYS A 87 -3.97 18.77 -35.25
C LYS A 87 -4.68 17.43 -35.02
N GLY A 88 -4.80 16.60 -36.05
CA GLY A 88 -5.31 15.23 -35.94
C GLY A 88 -4.47 14.41 -34.98
N GLY A 89 -3.14 14.39 -35.17
CA GLY A 89 -2.22 13.69 -34.27
C GLY A 89 -2.25 14.21 -32.82
N ARG A 90 -2.38 15.54 -32.63
CA ARG A 90 -2.59 16.13 -31.30
C ARG A 90 -3.90 15.69 -30.66
N ILE A 91 -4.99 15.61 -31.42
CA ILE A 91 -6.29 15.14 -30.92
C ILE A 91 -6.20 13.68 -30.49
N GLU A 92 -5.56 12.83 -31.29
CA GLU A 92 -5.36 11.41 -30.93
C GLU A 92 -4.55 11.28 -29.63
N THR A 93 -3.46 12.04 -29.51
CA THR A 93 -2.62 12.04 -28.30
C THR A 93 -3.39 12.50 -27.06
N LEU A 94 -4.14 13.61 -27.18
CA LEU A 94 -4.96 14.14 -26.08
C LEU A 94 -6.10 13.19 -25.71
N SER A 95 -6.67 12.48 -26.69
CA SER A 95 -7.71 11.49 -26.44
C SER A 95 -7.17 10.27 -25.71
N ALA A 96 -5.94 9.83 -26.00
CA ALA A 96 -5.29 8.75 -25.28
C ALA A 96 -4.99 9.16 -23.82
N ASP A 97 -4.40 10.34 -23.61
CA ASP A 97 -4.13 10.85 -22.25
C ASP A 97 -5.43 11.02 -21.44
N ALA A 98 -6.52 11.50 -22.06
CA ALA A 98 -7.82 11.58 -21.41
C ALA A 98 -8.36 10.21 -20.99
N ALA A 99 -8.17 9.17 -21.82
CA ALA A 99 -8.57 7.80 -21.49
C ALA A 99 -7.75 7.22 -20.33
N ASP A 100 -6.44 7.44 -20.33
CA ASP A 100 -5.55 7.00 -19.24
C ASP A 100 -5.91 7.71 -17.92
N LYS A 101 -6.20 9.02 -17.98
CA LYS A 101 -6.66 9.78 -16.81
C LYS A 101 -8.01 9.29 -16.30
N GLN A 102 -8.92 8.89 -17.19
CA GLN A 102 -10.21 8.33 -16.80
C GLN A 102 -10.03 6.98 -16.07
N GLN A 103 -9.15 6.10 -16.55
CA GLN A 103 -8.82 4.85 -15.85
C GLN A 103 -8.17 5.10 -14.49
N GLN A 104 -7.30 6.11 -14.41
CA GLN A 104 -6.67 6.52 -13.15
C GLN A 104 -7.73 7.01 -12.13
N ILE A 105 -8.72 7.79 -12.59
CA ILE A 105 -9.84 8.26 -11.75
C ILE A 105 -10.68 7.09 -11.26
N GLU A 106 -11.01 6.13 -12.13
CA GLU A 106 -11.78 4.95 -11.75
C GLU A 106 -11.06 4.12 -10.68
N THR A 107 -9.76 3.94 -10.82
CA THR A 107 -8.93 3.23 -9.84
C THR A 107 -8.92 3.96 -8.49
N LEU A 108 -8.69 5.27 -8.49
CA LEU A 108 -8.69 6.07 -7.26
C LEU A 108 -10.07 6.12 -6.59
N SER A 109 -11.15 6.11 -7.39
CA SER A 109 -12.51 6.09 -6.87
C SER A 109 -12.84 4.76 -6.20
N ALA A 110 -12.32 3.64 -6.71
CA ALA A 110 -12.48 2.33 -6.09
C ALA A 110 -11.73 2.25 -4.76
N ASP A 111 -10.46 2.66 -4.72
CA ASP A 111 -9.67 2.70 -3.48
C ASP A 111 -10.32 3.62 -2.42
N ALA A 112 -10.85 4.77 -2.82
CA ALA A 112 -11.59 5.65 -1.92
C ALA A 112 -12.84 4.99 -1.34
N ALA A 113 -13.57 4.18 -2.12
CA ALA A 113 -14.73 3.45 -1.66
C ALA A 113 -14.35 2.35 -0.66
N ASP A 114 -13.27 1.61 -0.92
CA ASP A 114 -12.76 0.56 -0.02
C ASP A 114 -12.28 1.16 1.31
N LYS A 115 -11.58 2.31 1.26
CA LYS A 115 -11.18 3.05 2.46
C LYS A 115 -12.38 3.56 3.26
N GLN A 116 -13.45 3.98 2.59
CA GLN A 116 -14.68 4.40 3.25
C GLN A 116 -15.35 3.23 4.00
N GLN A 117 -15.42 2.04 3.38
CA GLN A 117 -15.93 0.83 4.06
C GLN A 117 -15.06 0.42 5.25
N GLN A 118 -13.73 0.56 5.13
CA GLN A 118 -12.80 0.29 6.23
C GLN A 118 -13.04 1.25 7.41
N ILE A 119 -13.28 2.54 7.13
CA ILE A 119 -13.61 3.54 8.16
C ILE A 119 -14.92 3.20 8.86
N GLU A 120 -15.96 2.82 8.11
CA GLU A 120 -17.25 2.42 8.68
C GLU A 120 -17.12 1.21 9.61
N THR A 121 -16.33 0.21 9.21
CA THR A 121 -16.06 -0.98 10.02
C THR A 121 -15.33 -0.62 11.31
N LEU A 122 -14.26 0.19 11.23
CA LEU A 122 -13.51 0.63 12.41
C LEU A 122 -14.34 1.50 13.35
N SER A 123 -15.24 2.32 12.79
CA SER A 123 -16.15 3.15 13.59
C SER A 123 -17.18 2.30 14.35
N ALA A 124 -17.65 1.21 13.77
CA ALA A 124 -18.55 0.28 14.43
C ALA A 124 -17.85 -0.45 15.60
N ASP A 125 -16.65 -0.99 15.35
CA ASP A 125 -15.86 -1.65 16.40
C ASP A 125 -15.53 -0.67 17.55
N ALA A 126 -15.17 0.58 17.24
CA ALA A 126 -14.94 1.60 18.26
C ALA A 126 -16.20 1.87 19.11
N ALA A 127 -17.39 1.86 18.52
CA ALA A 127 -18.64 2.04 19.25
C ALA A 127 -18.94 0.84 20.17
N ASP A 128 -18.70 -0.38 19.71
CA ASP A 128 -18.89 -1.60 20.50
C ASP A 128 -17.91 -1.64 21.69
N LYS A 129 -16.64 -1.30 21.46
CA LYS A 129 -15.65 -1.17 22.54
C LYS A 129 -16.03 -0.09 23.55
N GLN A 130 -16.62 1.02 23.10
CA GLN A 130 -17.11 2.08 24.00
C GLN A 130 -18.26 1.57 24.89
N GLN A 131 -19.22 0.81 24.34
CA GLN A 131 -20.29 0.19 25.14
C GLN A 131 -19.75 -0.83 26.14
N GLN A 132 -18.74 -1.61 25.75
CA GLN A 132 -18.07 -2.56 26.64
C GLN A 132 -17.38 -1.84 27.81
N ILE A 133 -16.73 -0.71 27.55
CA ILE A 133 -16.10 0.12 28.60
C ILE A 133 -17.17 0.66 29.57
N GLU A 134 -18.29 1.16 29.06
CA GLU A 134 -19.39 1.67 29.89
C GLU A 134 -19.95 0.57 30.81
N THR A 135 -20.14 -0.64 30.27
CA THR A 135 -20.62 -1.80 31.03
C THR A 135 -19.63 -2.20 32.13
N LEU A 136 -18.34 -2.31 31.80
CA LEU A 136 -17.31 -2.66 32.78
C LEU A 136 -17.14 -1.58 33.85
N SER A 137 -17.31 -0.31 33.49
CA SER A 137 -17.25 0.79 34.46
C SER A 137 -18.43 0.77 35.42
N ALA A 138 -19.63 0.36 34.96
CA ALA A 138 -20.79 0.20 35.81
C ALA A 138 -20.61 -0.97 36.79
N ASP A 139 -20.16 -2.14 36.32
CA ASP A 139 -19.88 -3.29 37.20
C ASP A 139 -18.79 -2.96 38.24
N ALA A 140 -17.72 -2.27 37.83
CA ALA A 140 -16.69 -1.81 38.75
C ALA A 140 -17.25 -0.88 39.86
N ALA A 141 -18.19 0.00 39.52
CA ALA A 141 -18.85 0.87 40.49
C ALA A 141 -19.73 0.08 41.46
N ASP A 142 -20.48 -0.91 40.97
CA ASP A 142 -21.32 -1.78 41.81
C ASP A 142 -20.47 -2.63 42.77
N LYS A 143 -19.37 -3.21 42.27
CA LYS A 143 -18.41 -3.93 43.12
C LYS A 143 -17.79 -3.03 44.18
N GLN A 144 -17.49 -1.77 43.84
CA GLN A 144 -16.98 -0.81 44.81
C GLN A 144 -17.99 -0.51 45.93
N GLN A 145 -19.27 -0.34 45.61
CA GLN A 145 -20.33 -0.20 46.62
C GLN A 145 -20.49 -1.45 47.49
N GLN A 146 -20.37 -2.64 46.89
CA GLN A 146 -20.42 -3.91 47.62
C GLN A 146 -19.25 -4.02 48.62
N ILE A 147 -18.04 -3.62 48.21
CA ILE A 147 -16.85 -3.58 49.08
C ILE A 147 -17.08 -2.61 50.25
N GLU A 148 -17.60 -1.41 49.99
CA GLU A 148 -17.89 -0.42 51.03
C GLU A 148 -18.89 -0.97 52.05
N THR A 149 -19.94 -1.65 51.59
CA THR A 149 -20.95 -2.28 52.45
C THR A 149 -20.35 -3.40 53.30
N LEU A 150 -19.55 -4.29 52.70
CA LEU A 150 -18.89 -5.37 53.43
C LEU A 150 -17.89 -4.86 54.47
N SER A 151 -17.16 -3.79 54.13
CA SER A 151 -16.22 -3.14 55.05
C SER A 151 -16.93 -2.54 56.27
N ALA A 152 -18.08 -1.86 56.05
CA ALA A 152 -18.91 -1.35 57.14
C ALA A 152 -19.41 -2.47 58.05
N ASN A 153 -19.95 -3.55 57.48
CA ASN A 153 -20.41 -4.71 58.25
C ASN A 153 -19.28 -5.37 59.06
N ALA A 154 -18.07 -5.45 58.49
CA ALA A 154 -16.91 -5.98 59.18
C ALA A 154 -16.52 -5.10 60.38
N ALA A 155 -16.57 -3.77 60.22
CA ALA A 155 -16.32 -2.83 61.31
C ALA A 155 -17.36 -2.96 62.44
N ASP A 156 -18.64 -3.08 62.10
CA ASP A 156 -19.72 -3.28 63.08
C ASP A 156 -19.54 -4.61 63.85
N LYS A 157 -19.18 -5.68 63.14
CA LYS A 157 -18.90 -6.98 63.77
C LYS A 157 -17.68 -6.93 64.67
N GLN A 158 -16.65 -6.17 64.30
CA GLN A 158 -15.48 -5.96 65.14
C GLN A 158 -15.85 -5.23 66.44
N GLN A 159 -16.68 -4.18 66.39
CA GLN A 159 -17.19 -3.51 67.59
C GLN A 159 -18.05 -4.45 68.47
N GLN A 160 -18.85 -5.30 67.85
CA GLN A 160 -19.65 -6.30 68.57
C GLN A 160 -18.77 -7.31 69.31
N ILE A 161 -17.68 -7.77 68.68
CA ILE A 161 -16.69 -8.66 69.30
C ILE A 161 -16.00 -7.97 70.48
N GLU A 162 -15.58 -6.73 70.32
CA GLU A 162 -14.95 -5.95 71.42
C GLU A 162 -15.89 -5.83 72.63
N THR A 163 -17.16 -5.55 72.37
CA THR A 163 -18.19 -5.45 73.42
C THR A 163 -18.39 -6.78 74.15
N LEU A 164 -18.54 -7.88 73.40
CA LEU A 164 -18.72 -9.22 73.99
C LEU A 164 -17.48 -9.68 74.76
N SER A 165 -16.28 -9.34 74.28
CA SER A 165 -15.04 -9.66 74.98
C SER A 165 -14.92 -8.90 76.30
N ALA A 166 -15.39 -7.66 76.36
CA ALA A 166 -15.42 -6.89 77.60
C ALA A 166 -16.41 -7.51 78.61
N ASP A 167 -17.63 -7.86 78.18
CA ASP A 167 -18.61 -8.53 79.05
C ASP A 167 -18.11 -9.89 79.56
N ALA A 168 -17.44 -10.67 78.70
CA ALA A 168 -16.83 -11.93 79.10
C ALA A 168 -15.74 -11.73 80.18
N ALA A 169 -14.91 -10.68 80.06
CA ALA A 169 -13.89 -10.36 81.06
C ALA A 169 -14.53 -9.94 82.40
N ASP A 170 -15.59 -9.14 82.36
CA ASP A 170 -16.33 -8.73 83.56
C ASP A 170 -16.99 -9.95 84.26
N LYS A 171 -17.56 -10.87 83.47
CA LYS A 171 -18.13 -12.12 84.00
C LYS A 171 -17.06 -13.02 84.61
N GLN A 172 -15.88 -13.08 84.01
CA GLN A 172 -14.75 -13.82 84.56
C GLN A 172 -14.31 -13.25 85.92
N GLN A 173 -14.23 -11.93 86.07
CA GLN A 173 -13.95 -11.28 87.36
C GLN A 173 -15.05 -11.55 88.40
N GLN A 174 -16.32 -11.57 87.99
CA GLN A 174 -17.43 -11.94 88.88
C GLN A 174 -17.30 -13.39 89.38
N ILE A 175 -16.93 -14.33 88.50
CA ILE A 175 -16.70 -15.73 88.87
C ILE A 175 -15.53 -15.85 89.85
N GLU A 176 -14.41 -15.16 89.61
CA GLU A 176 -13.26 -15.15 90.52
C GLU A 176 -13.64 -14.62 91.90
N THR A 177 -14.43 -13.55 91.95
CA THR A 177 -14.95 -12.99 93.21
C THR A 177 -15.86 -13.98 93.93
N LEU A 178 -16.77 -14.64 93.21
CA LEU A 178 -17.66 -15.65 93.80
C LEU A 178 -16.89 -16.86 94.34
N ASN A 179 -15.87 -17.33 93.62
CA ASN A 179 -15.02 -18.43 94.06
C ASN A 179 -14.24 -18.07 95.34
N ALA A 180 -13.73 -16.84 95.44
CA ALA A 180 -13.07 -16.36 96.65
C ALA A 180 -14.04 -16.35 97.86
N ASN A 181 -15.26 -15.84 97.66
CA ASN A 181 -16.31 -15.85 98.69
C ASN A 181 -16.69 -17.28 99.10
N LEU A 182 -16.77 -18.21 98.14
CA LEU A 182 -17.07 -19.62 98.43
C LEU A 182 -15.98 -20.25 99.31
N ALA A 183 -14.71 -20.01 98.99
CA ALA A 183 -13.59 -20.50 99.78
C ALA A 183 -13.58 -19.94 101.21
N GLU A 184 -13.94 -18.65 101.39
CA GLU A 184 -14.09 -18.06 102.73
C GLU A 184 -15.24 -18.72 103.51
N LYS A 185 -16.36 -19.03 102.83
CA LYS A 185 -17.48 -19.76 103.44
C LYS A 185 -17.10 -21.20 103.80
N ASP A 186 -16.31 -21.89 102.99
CA ASP A 186 -15.81 -23.23 103.30
C ASP A 186 -14.92 -23.21 104.56
N GLN A 187 -14.02 -22.23 104.69
CA GLN A 187 -13.22 -22.05 105.92
C GLN A 187 -14.10 -21.75 107.15
N GLN A 188 -15.15 -20.95 106.97
CA GLN A 188 -16.11 -20.68 108.04
C GLN A 188 -16.85 -21.95 108.47
N ILE A 189 -17.26 -22.79 107.53
CA ILE A 189 -17.91 -24.09 107.80
C ILE A 189 -16.94 -25.03 108.52
N GLU A 190 -15.68 -25.11 108.08
CA GLU A 190 -14.65 -25.94 108.73
C GLU A 190 -14.44 -25.52 110.19
N THR A 191 -14.35 -24.21 110.43
CA THR A 191 -14.22 -23.64 111.78
C THR A 191 -15.43 -23.97 112.66
N LEU A 192 -16.66 -23.78 112.15
CA LEU A 192 -17.89 -24.09 112.89
C LEU A 192 -18.04 -25.60 113.14
N THR A 193 -17.61 -26.43 112.21
CA THR A 193 -17.64 -27.89 112.35
C THR A 193 -16.67 -28.35 113.46
N ALA A 194 -15.48 -27.75 113.53
CA ALA A 194 -14.52 -28.00 114.60
C ALA A 194 -15.07 -27.57 115.98
N ASP A 195 -15.65 -26.37 116.08
CA ASP A 195 -16.29 -25.87 117.31
C ASP A 195 -17.46 -26.79 117.76
N ALA A 196 -18.29 -27.25 116.81
CA ALA A 196 -19.36 -28.20 117.10
C ALA A 196 -18.83 -29.55 117.61
N ALA A 197 -17.73 -30.06 117.04
CA ALA A 197 -17.09 -31.29 117.50
C ALA A 197 -16.51 -31.13 118.92
N GLU A 198 -15.86 -30.00 119.22
CA GLU A 198 -15.36 -29.69 120.56
C GLU A 198 -16.51 -29.64 121.59
N LYS A 199 -17.59 -28.92 121.27
CA LYS A 199 -18.79 -28.85 122.13
C LYS A 199 -19.40 -30.23 122.34
N THR A 200 -19.47 -31.06 121.30
CA THR A 200 -19.97 -32.44 121.41
C THR A 200 -19.10 -33.28 122.35
N ALA A 201 -17.78 -33.20 122.23
CA ALA A 201 -16.85 -33.86 123.15
C ALA A 201 -17.00 -33.37 124.59
N ARG A 202 -17.17 -32.05 124.79
CA ARG A 202 -17.42 -31.44 126.10
C ARG A 202 -18.73 -31.95 126.72
N ILE A 203 -19.80 -32.03 125.94
CA ILE A 203 -21.08 -32.61 126.37
C ILE A 203 -20.88 -34.08 126.79
N GLY A 204 -20.18 -34.88 125.98
CA GLY A 204 -19.86 -36.27 126.30
C GLY A 204 -19.11 -36.42 127.63
N SER A 205 -18.11 -35.57 127.89
CA SER A 205 -17.38 -35.54 129.16
C SER A 205 -18.27 -35.16 130.35
N LEU A 206 -19.14 -34.15 130.20
CA LEU A 206 -20.09 -33.75 131.24
C LEU A 206 -21.13 -34.84 131.52
N THR A 207 -21.61 -35.54 130.50
CA THR A 207 -22.52 -36.68 130.66
C THR A 207 -21.87 -37.81 131.44
N ALA A 208 -20.62 -38.17 131.11
CA ALA A 208 -19.87 -39.20 131.84
C ALA A 208 -19.61 -38.80 133.30
N ASP A 209 -19.28 -37.53 133.56
CA ASP A 209 -19.13 -37.01 134.94
C ASP A 209 -20.47 -37.09 135.71
N ASN A 210 -21.58 -36.73 135.06
CA ASN A 210 -22.91 -36.85 135.67
C ASN A 210 -23.32 -38.30 135.95
N GLU A 211 -23.03 -39.25 135.06
CA GLU A 211 -23.24 -40.68 135.30
C GLU A 211 -22.39 -41.21 136.47
N ALA A 212 -21.12 -40.79 136.54
CA ALA A 212 -20.24 -41.14 137.66
C ALA A 212 -20.78 -40.60 138.98
N LYS A 213 -21.23 -39.34 139.00
CA LYS A 213 -21.89 -38.73 140.16
C LYS A 213 -23.20 -39.44 140.52
N ALA A 214 -24.01 -39.84 139.54
CA ALA A 214 -25.24 -40.61 139.79
C ALA A 214 -24.93 -41.96 140.46
N LYS A 215 -23.92 -42.70 139.98
CA LYS A 215 -23.44 -43.93 140.65
C LYS A 215 -22.94 -43.68 142.07
N GLN A 216 -22.25 -42.55 142.29
CA GLN A 216 -21.81 -42.16 143.62
C GLN A 216 -23.01 -41.85 144.54
N ILE A 217 -24.05 -41.19 144.03
CA ILE A 217 -25.30 -40.95 144.75
C ILE A 217 -25.98 -42.28 145.11
N GLU A 218 -26.08 -43.23 144.18
CA GLU A 218 -26.64 -44.57 144.46
C GLU A 218 -25.85 -45.31 145.54
N ALA A 219 -24.50 -45.25 145.48
CA ALA A 219 -23.64 -45.85 146.49
C ALA A 219 -23.85 -45.22 147.88
N LEU A 220 -23.90 -43.88 147.94
CA LEU A 220 -24.21 -43.15 149.17
C LEU A 220 -25.62 -43.45 149.69
N GLN A 221 -26.62 -43.57 148.82
CA GLN A 221 -27.97 -43.98 149.21
C GLN A 221 -28.00 -45.40 149.81
N LYS A 222 -27.23 -46.32 149.24
CA LYS A 222 -27.06 -47.68 149.78
C LYS A 222 -26.39 -47.64 151.16
N GLU A 223 -25.33 -46.85 151.31
CA GLU A 223 -24.64 -46.65 152.60
C GLU A 223 -25.58 -46.05 153.65
N VAL A 224 -26.35 -45.02 153.29
CA VAL A 224 -27.39 -44.45 154.17
C VAL A 224 -28.39 -45.53 154.56
N LYS A 225 -28.85 -46.37 153.62
CA LYS A 225 -29.81 -47.45 153.89
C LYS A 225 -29.24 -48.51 154.84
N GLU A 226 -27.98 -48.89 154.67
CA GLU A 226 -27.26 -49.79 155.58
C GLU A 226 -27.07 -49.16 156.97
N LEU A 227 -26.73 -47.88 157.04
CA LEU A 227 -26.66 -47.13 158.29
C LEU A 227 -28.03 -47.00 158.97
N THR A 228 -29.11 -46.76 158.23
CA THR A 228 -30.48 -46.77 158.75
C THR A 228 -30.84 -48.15 159.33
N ALA A 229 -30.55 -49.23 158.60
CA ALA A 229 -30.77 -50.59 159.09
C ALA A 229 -29.93 -50.90 160.35
N ARG A 230 -28.71 -50.37 160.44
CA ARG A 230 -27.85 -50.46 161.63
C ARG A 230 -28.45 -49.70 162.81
N ILE A 231 -28.98 -48.50 162.58
CA ILE A 231 -29.66 -47.69 163.59
C ILE A 231 -30.93 -48.39 164.07
N GLU A 232 -31.74 -48.95 163.18
CA GLU A 232 -32.93 -49.73 163.52
C GLU A 232 -32.59 -50.99 164.33
N ALA A 233 -31.51 -51.70 163.96
CA ALA A 233 -31.02 -52.85 164.73
C ALA A 233 -30.54 -52.44 166.13
N LEU A 234 -29.81 -51.33 166.25
CA LEU A 234 -29.37 -50.78 167.55
C LEU A 234 -30.55 -50.28 168.40
N LEU A 235 -31.59 -49.73 167.77
CA LEU A 235 -32.84 -49.35 168.45
C LEU A 235 -33.66 -50.57 168.90
N ALA A 236 -33.65 -51.66 168.13
CA ALA A 236 -34.25 -52.94 168.53
C ALA A 236 -33.48 -53.61 169.69
N GLU A 237 -32.15 -53.45 169.74
CA GLU A 237 -31.28 -53.94 170.83
C GLU A 237 -31.36 -53.06 172.09
N ALA A 238 -31.71 -51.78 171.95
CA ALA A 238 -31.97 -50.86 173.06
C ALA A 238 -33.40 -50.98 173.65
N GLY A 239 -34.33 -51.67 172.97
CA GLY A 239 -35.74 -51.80 173.36
C GLY A 239 -36.04 -52.76 174.53
N GLU A 240 -35.06 -53.55 175.00
CA GLU A 240 -35.26 -54.51 176.11
C GLU A 240 -34.78 -53.99 177.48
N LYS A 241 -34.49 -52.68 177.63
CA LYS A 241 -34.21 -52.08 178.94
C LYS A 241 -34.64 -50.60 179.04
N ALA A 242 -35.77 -50.41 179.72
CA ALA A 242 -36.33 -49.17 180.28
C ALA A 242 -37.11 -48.25 179.32
N ALA A 243 -38.33 -47.93 179.76
CA ALA A 243 -39.41 -47.33 179.00
C ALA A 243 -39.65 -45.85 179.38
N LEU A 244 -39.90 -45.02 178.33
CA LEU A 244 -40.78 -43.82 178.25
C LEU A 244 -40.37 -42.54 179.01
N PRO A 245 -40.88 -41.33 178.65
CA PRO A 245 -41.41 -40.81 177.37
C PRO A 245 -40.84 -39.41 176.97
N GLU A 246 -40.95 -38.99 175.70
CA GLU A 246 -40.71 -37.58 175.28
C GLU A 246 -41.98 -36.93 174.74
N GLY A 247 -42.21 -35.69 175.18
CA GLY A 247 -43.14 -34.74 174.57
C GLY A 247 -42.41 -33.43 174.30
N GLY A 248 -42.82 -32.77 173.20
CA GLY A 248 -42.90 -31.30 173.06
C GLY A 248 -41.61 -30.51 172.84
N LEU A 249 -41.44 -30.01 171.59
CA LEU A 249 -41.40 -28.59 171.12
C LEU A 249 -40.98 -27.49 172.14
N PRO A 250 -40.46 -26.28 171.74
CA PRO A 250 -40.49 -25.62 170.41
C PRO A 250 -39.22 -24.79 170.03
N GLU A 251 -39.30 -24.05 168.91
CA GLU A 251 -38.78 -22.67 168.66
C GLU A 251 -37.25 -22.37 168.77
N THR A 252 -36.57 -21.56 167.95
CA THR A 252 -36.92 -20.41 167.09
C THR A 252 -35.75 -20.12 166.11
N ALA A 253 -36.10 -19.61 164.92
CA ALA A 253 -35.46 -18.61 164.04
C ALA A 253 -33.91 -18.44 163.93
N GLN A 254 -33.36 -18.48 162.69
CA GLN A 254 -33.09 -17.27 161.88
C GLN A 254 -32.36 -17.52 160.52
N THR A 255 -32.54 -16.54 159.63
CA THR A 255 -31.84 -16.15 158.36
C THR A 255 -32.65 -16.50 157.10
N GLY A 256 -33.14 -15.55 156.29
CA GLY A 256 -32.48 -14.43 155.58
C GLY A 256 -32.39 -14.84 154.10
N THR A 257 -32.84 -14.13 153.05
CA THR A 257 -33.16 -12.71 152.80
C THR A 257 -33.98 -12.56 151.50
N ALA A 258 -34.98 -11.66 151.53
CA ALA A 258 -35.52 -10.73 150.51
C ALA A 258 -35.24 -10.92 148.99
N SER A 259 -36.22 -10.97 148.06
CA SER A 259 -37.19 -9.93 147.56
C SER A 259 -36.70 -9.23 146.28
N PRO A 260 -37.53 -8.59 145.40
CA PRO A 260 -38.99 -8.67 145.15
C PRO A 260 -39.28 -9.10 143.68
N ALA A 261 -40.44 -9.56 143.20
CA ALA A 261 -41.87 -9.27 143.40
C ALA A 261 -42.40 -7.96 142.74
N GLY A 262 -43.10 -8.14 141.61
CA GLY A 262 -44.14 -7.25 141.07
C GLY A 262 -43.69 -6.37 139.89
N ALA A 263 -44.42 -6.20 138.79
CA ALA A 263 -45.66 -6.80 138.31
C ALA A 263 -45.80 -6.37 136.83
N VAL A 264 -46.06 -7.28 135.88
CA VAL A 264 -46.65 -6.92 134.58
C VAL A 264 -47.62 -8.03 134.17
N GLN A 265 -48.78 -7.58 133.72
CA GLN A 265 -49.97 -8.37 133.43
C GLN A 265 -49.81 -9.26 132.20
N THR A 266 -50.48 -10.40 132.33
CA THR A 266 -50.65 -11.50 131.41
C THR A 266 -51.98 -11.37 130.68
N GLU A 267 -51.97 -11.54 129.36
CA GLU A 267 -53.10 -12.07 128.61
C GLU A 267 -52.65 -13.34 127.89
N THR A 268 -53.17 -14.46 128.37
CA THR A 268 -53.13 -15.80 127.81
C THR A 268 -54.35 -16.01 126.93
N VAL A 269 -54.23 -16.79 125.84
CA VAL A 269 -55.06 -18.00 125.52
C VAL A 269 -54.84 -18.47 124.06
N SER A 270 -54.84 -19.81 123.92
CA SER A 270 -55.04 -20.69 122.74
C SER A 270 -53.97 -20.73 121.64
N GLN A 271 -53.55 -21.88 121.08
CA GLN A 271 -54.11 -23.23 121.14
C GLN A 271 -53.06 -24.33 120.79
N THR A 272 -53.01 -25.35 121.67
CA THR A 272 -52.93 -26.83 121.43
C THR A 272 -51.83 -27.46 120.54
N GLY A 273 -51.13 -28.53 120.94
CA GLY A 273 -51.23 -29.37 122.14
C GLY A 273 -50.22 -30.56 122.17
N THR A 274 -50.00 -31.06 123.40
CA THR A 274 -49.66 -32.45 123.85
C THR A 274 -48.30 -33.10 123.51
N VAL A 275 -47.27 -32.95 124.39
CA VAL A 275 -46.76 -33.85 125.49
C VAL A 275 -47.01 -35.39 125.34
N PRO A 276 -46.29 -36.33 126.04
CA PRO A 276 -44.87 -36.79 125.98
C PRO A 276 -44.73 -38.36 126.02
N GLN A 277 -43.53 -38.85 126.37
CA GLN A 277 -43.21 -40.13 127.05
C GLN A 277 -43.01 -41.45 126.27
N THR A 278 -41.96 -42.12 126.73
CA THR A 278 -41.60 -43.53 126.66
C THR A 278 -42.69 -44.47 127.17
N GLU A 279 -42.95 -45.58 126.48
CA GLU A 279 -42.92 -46.98 126.96
C GLU A 279 -43.52 -47.96 125.94
N SER A 280 -42.80 -49.08 125.76
CA SER A 280 -43.28 -50.47 125.81
C SER A 280 -44.30 -51.08 124.82
N ALA A 281 -43.93 -52.32 124.44
CA ALA A 281 -44.76 -53.48 124.07
C ALA A 281 -45.37 -53.49 122.65
N SER A 282 -45.49 -54.61 121.92
CA SER A 282 -45.31 -56.04 122.22
C SER A 282 -45.40 -56.85 120.92
N GLN A 283 -44.65 -57.96 120.85
CA GLN A 283 -45.07 -59.32 120.43
C GLN A 283 -45.58 -59.57 118.99
N THR A 284 -45.38 -60.73 118.35
CA THR A 284 -45.13 -62.13 118.75
C THR A 284 -44.65 -62.89 117.48
N ALA A 285 -43.65 -63.78 117.44
CA ALA A 285 -43.36 -65.04 118.15
C ALA A 285 -43.66 -66.29 117.27
N SER A 286 -42.67 -67.17 117.13
CA SER A 286 -42.87 -68.63 117.15
C SER A 286 -41.53 -69.33 117.38
N VAL A 287 -41.29 -69.74 118.63
CA VAL A 287 -40.30 -70.75 119.01
C VAL A 287 -41.11 -71.86 119.68
N GLN A 288 -40.99 -73.08 119.17
CA GLN A 288 -41.55 -74.28 119.79
C GLN A 288 -40.60 -74.77 120.90
N THR A 289 -41.09 -74.74 122.14
CA THR A 289 -40.64 -75.63 123.22
C THR A 289 -41.85 -75.95 124.08
N GLU A 290 -42.14 -77.24 124.21
CA GLU A 290 -43.22 -77.80 125.03
C GLU A 290 -42.55 -78.44 126.27
N THR A 291 -42.98 -78.05 127.47
CA THR A 291 -42.59 -78.71 128.74
C THR A 291 -43.81 -79.03 129.58
N ILE A 292 -43.78 -80.25 130.13
CA ILE A 292 -44.65 -80.88 131.12
C ILE A 292 -44.72 -80.01 132.41
N PRO A 293 -45.82 -80.03 133.19
CA PRO A 293 -45.77 -80.79 134.46
C PRO A 293 -47.08 -81.47 134.91
N GLN A 294 -46.88 -82.35 135.88
CA GLN A 294 -47.80 -83.25 136.60
C GLN A 294 -48.92 -82.52 137.37
N THR A 295 -50.03 -83.17 137.76
CA THR A 295 -50.18 -83.73 139.12
C THR A 295 -51.24 -84.84 139.25
N MET A 296 -51.09 -85.61 140.34
CA MET A 296 -51.74 -86.87 140.70
C MET A 296 -53.14 -86.76 141.34
N THR A 297 -53.94 -87.80 141.09
CA THR A 297 -54.83 -88.60 141.99
C THR A 297 -55.76 -87.94 143.02
N ALA A 298 -57.04 -88.34 143.03
CA ALA A 298 -57.65 -89.11 144.14
C ALA A 298 -59.12 -89.50 143.85
N GLN A 299 -59.51 -90.67 144.35
CA GLN A 299 -60.86 -91.26 144.43
C GLN A 299 -61.78 -90.44 145.36
N THR A 300 -63.10 -90.42 145.10
CA THR A 300 -64.16 -91.04 145.95
C THR A 300 -65.59 -90.70 145.50
N GLU A 301 -66.49 -91.56 145.95
CA GLU A 301 -67.95 -91.71 145.81
C GLU A 301 -68.92 -90.53 146.03
N THR A 302 -70.12 -90.72 145.46
CA THR A 302 -71.49 -90.32 145.90
C THR A 302 -72.07 -88.90 145.68
N ALA A 303 -72.98 -88.83 144.68
CA ALA A 303 -74.36 -88.29 144.71
C ALA A 303 -74.63 -86.77 144.99
N PRO A 304 -75.87 -86.24 144.78
CA PRO A 304 -76.28 -85.62 143.51
C PRO A 304 -76.86 -84.19 143.68
N ALA A 305 -76.55 -83.24 142.78
CA ALA A 305 -77.40 -82.09 142.42
C ALA A 305 -76.64 -81.08 141.54
N GLY A 306 -77.23 -80.62 140.42
CA GLY A 306 -76.73 -79.45 139.70
C GLY A 306 -76.78 -79.46 138.17
N THR A 307 -77.83 -80.02 137.56
CA THR A 307 -77.90 -80.32 136.11
C THR A 307 -78.15 -79.13 135.16
N ALA A 308 -78.02 -77.87 135.58
CA ALA A 308 -78.17 -76.69 134.70
C ALA A 308 -76.84 -75.94 134.47
N ALA A 309 -76.11 -75.65 135.55
CA ALA A 309 -74.84 -74.91 135.48
C ALA A 309 -73.71 -75.69 134.78
N GLN A 310 -73.73 -77.03 134.83
CA GLN A 310 -72.75 -77.88 134.15
C GLN A 310 -73.03 -78.06 132.65
N ALA A 311 -74.30 -78.00 132.23
CA ALA A 311 -74.66 -78.02 130.81
C ALA A 311 -74.36 -76.67 130.13
N GLU A 312 -74.56 -75.56 130.85
CA GLU A 312 -74.24 -74.20 130.40
C GLU A 312 -72.73 -73.97 130.35
N ALA A 313 -71.96 -74.47 131.33
CA ALA A 313 -70.50 -74.46 131.30
C ALA A 313 -69.90 -75.33 130.18
N ALA A 314 -70.50 -76.48 129.88
CA ALA A 314 -70.10 -77.32 128.75
C ALA A 314 -70.40 -76.66 127.39
N ALA A 315 -71.58 -76.03 127.23
CA ALA A 315 -71.92 -75.29 126.02
C ALA A 315 -71.06 -74.02 125.84
N GLN A 316 -70.65 -73.36 126.93
CA GLN A 316 -69.69 -72.27 126.89
C GLN A 316 -68.28 -72.75 126.52
N ALA A 317 -67.83 -73.89 127.04
CA ALA A 317 -66.54 -74.48 126.69
C ALA A 317 -66.47 -74.84 125.19
N GLU A 318 -67.53 -75.43 124.64
CA GLU A 318 -67.63 -75.77 123.21
C GLU A 318 -67.68 -74.51 122.32
N ARG A 319 -68.35 -73.45 122.79
CA ARG A 319 -68.35 -72.14 122.11
C ARG A 319 -66.98 -71.46 122.17
N ILE A 320 -66.26 -71.57 123.28
CA ILE A 320 -64.89 -71.09 123.42
C ILE A 320 -63.99 -71.84 122.45
N GLU A 321 -64.05 -73.17 122.41
CA GLU A 321 -63.26 -73.98 121.48
C GLU A 321 -63.55 -73.64 120.01
N THR A 322 -64.81 -73.41 119.65
CA THR A 322 -65.21 -72.98 118.31
C THR A 322 -64.66 -71.59 117.96
N LEU A 323 -64.79 -70.62 118.86
CA LEU A 323 -64.25 -69.27 118.67
C LEU A 323 -62.72 -69.26 118.66
N THR A 324 -62.06 -70.13 119.42
CA THR A 324 -60.61 -70.33 119.40
C THR A 324 -60.15 -70.90 118.06
N ARG A 325 -60.90 -71.84 117.47
CA ARG A 325 -60.62 -72.34 116.12
C ARG A 325 -60.83 -71.27 115.05
N GLU A 326 -61.92 -70.51 115.11
CA GLU A 326 -62.15 -69.38 114.20
C GLU A 326 -61.07 -68.30 114.34
N ALA A 327 -60.62 -68.00 115.57
CA ALA A 327 -59.51 -67.09 115.81
C ALA A 327 -58.20 -67.60 115.19
N ALA A 328 -57.89 -68.89 115.35
CA ALA A 328 -56.71 -69.50 114.73
C ALA A 328 -56.77 -69.48 113.19
N GLU A 329 -57.94 -69.77 112.59
CA GLU A 329 -58.16 -69.66 111.14
C GLU A 329 -58.03 -68.21 110.63
N LYS A 330 -58.48 -67.23 111.44
CA LYS A 330 -58.31 -65.81 111.15
C LYS A 330 -56.85 -65.37 111.28
N ASP A 331 -56.11 -65.88 112.25
CA ASP A 331 -54.67 -65.63 112.41
C ASP A 331 -53.88 -66.20 111.23
N GLU A 332 -54.23 -67.39 110.72
CA GLU A 332 -53.68 -67.93 109.48
C GLU A 332 -54.01 -67.05 108.26
N GLN A 333 -55.25 -66.55 108.14
CA GLN A 333 -55.61 -65.59 107.08
C GLN A 333 -54.80 -64.29 107.18
N ILE A 334 -54.62 -63.76 108.39
CA ILE A 334 -53.82 -62.56 108.63
C ILE A 334 -52.37 -62.81 108.25
N ALA A 335 -51.77 -63.93 108.64
CA ALA A 335 -50.40 -64.28 108.28
C ALA A 335 -50.21 -64.38 106.75
N LEU A 336 -51.17 -64.99 106.04
CA LEU A 336 -51.13 -65.09 104.58
C LEU A 336 -51.29 -63.72 103.90
N LEU A 337 -52.18 -62.87 104.40
CA LEU A 337 -52.36 -61.51 103.90
C LEU A 337 -51.13 -60.64 104.15
N THR A 338 -50.50 -60.75 105.33
CA THR A 338 -49.25 -60.06 105.67
C THR A 338 -48.14 -60.46 104.72
N LYS A 339 -47.97 -61.78 104.47
CA LYS A 339 -46.99 -62.28 103.49
C LYS A 339 -47.24 -61.73 102.09
N ASN A 340 -48.48 -61.75 101.62
CA ASN A 340 -48.85 -61.15 100.32
C ASN A 340 -48.54 -59.65 100.28
N LEU A 341 -48.75 -58.93 101.38
CA LEU A 341 -48.48 -57.50 101.48
C LEU A 341 -46.96 -57.21 101.39
N GLU A 342 -46.14 -58.03 102.05
CA GLU A 342 -44.67 -57.96 101.99
C GLU A 342 -44.16 -58.25 100.57
N GLU A 343 -44.70 -59.28 99.92
CA GLU A 343 -44.34 -59.67 98.55
C GLU A 343 -44.74 -58.57 97.54
N ARG A 344 -45.94 -57.99 97.70
CA ARG A 344 -46.41 -56.82 96.95
C ARG A 344 -45.53 -55.59 97.19
N SER A 345 -45.11 -55.34 98.42
CA SER A 345 -44.24 -54.20 98.76
C SER A 345 -42.87 -54.33 98.10
N SER A 346 -42.34 -55.55 98.03
CA SER A 346 -41.11 -55.85 97.30
C SER A 346 -41.27 -55.63 95.79
N GLN A 347 -42.37 -56.09 95.18
CA GLN A 347 -42.68 -55.83 93.76
C GLN A 347 -42.78 -54.33 93.45
N ILE A 348 -43.43 -53.55 94.32
CA ILE A 348 -43.52 -52.09 94.17
C ILE A 348 -42.13 -51.46 94.15
N THR A 349 -41.25 -51.90 95.06
CA THR A 349 -39.87 -51.39 95.15
C THR A 349 -39.07 -51.70 93.88
N THR A 350 -39.22 -52.93 93.33
CA THR A 350 -38.59 -53.31 92.06
C THR A 350 -39.11 -52.48 90.89
N LEU A 351 -40.42 -52.32 90.77
CA LEU A 351 -41.02 -51.50 89.69
C LEU A 351 -40.61 -50.03 89.80
N GLN A 352 -40.47 -49.48 91.01
CA GLN A 352 -39.95 -48.12 91.21
C GLN A 352 -38.50 -47.98 90.73
N ALA A 353 -37.65 -48.99 90.95
CA ALA A 353 -36.28 -49.01 90.43
C ALA A 353 -36.25 -49.06 88.90
N GLU A 354 -37.06 -49.92 88.28
CA GLU A 354 -37.16 -50.01 86.81
C GLU A 354 -37.67 -48.70 86.19
N VAL A 355 -38.69 -48.06 86.79
CA VAL A 355 -39.18 -46.75 86.34
C VAL A 355 -38.09 -45.69 86.43
N THR A 356 -37.30 -45.70 87.50
CA THR A 356 -36.18 -44.77 87.69
C THR A 356 -35.11 -44.97 86.60
N GLU A 357 -34.77 -46.23 86.30
CA GLU A 357 -33.82 -46.57 85.23
C GLU A 357 -34.36 -46.12 83.85
N LYS A 358 -35.63 -46.42 83.57
CA LYS A 358 -36.28 -46.03 82.30
C LYS A 358 -36.35 -44.51 82.14
N ASN A 359 -36.62 -43.77 83.21
CA ASN A 359 -36.57 -42.31 83.19
C ASN A 359 -35.17 -41.78 82.87
N GLY A 360 -34.12 -42.44 83.40
CA GLY A 360 -32.73 -42.15 83.02
C GLY A 360 -32.45 -42.41 81.53
N GLN A 361 -32.93 -43.54 80.99
CA GLN A 361 -32.79 -43.87 79.56
C GLN A 361 -33.53 -42.85 78.67
N ILE A 362 -34.73 -42.42 79.07
CA ILE A 362 -35.50 -41.39 78.36
C ILE A 362 -34.74 -40.07 78.35
N ALA A 363 -34.21 -39.62 79.49
CA ALA A 363 -33.42 -38.38 79.55
C ALA A 363 -32.21 -38.40 78.60
N LEU A 364 -31.53 -39.56 78.51
CA LEU A 364 -30.37 -39.75 77.64
C LEU A 364 -30.76 -39.74 76.15
N LEU A 365 -31.87 -40.38 75.80
CA LEU A 365 -32.44 -40.34 74.45
C LEU A 365 -32.90 -38.93 74.05
N THR A 366 -33.53 -38.19 74.97
CA THR A 366 -33.92 -36.79 74.74
C THR A 366 -32.70 -35.92 74.43
N LYS A 367 -31.63 -36.05 75.22
CA LYS A 367 -30.38 -35.34 74.96
C LYS A 367 -29.79 -35.68 73.59
N ASN A 368 -29.74 -36.97 73.22
CA ASN A 368 -29.24 -37.37 71.90
C ASN A 368 -30.08 -36.78 70.75
N LEU A 369 -31.40 -36.68 70.93
CA LEU A 369 -32.31 -36.04 69.98
C LEU A 369 -32.02 -34.54 69.82
N GLU A 370 -31.77 -33.83 70.92
CA GLU A 370 -31.34 -32.43 70.89
C GLU A 370 -30.00 -32.25 70.17
N ASP A 371 -29.00 -33.09 70.49
CA ASP A 371 -27.69 -33.06 69.84
C ASP A 371 -27.80 -33.33 68.32
N HIS A 372 -28.63 -34.30 67.92
CA HIS A 372 -28.92 -34.57 66.52
C HIS A 372 -29.65 -33.41 65.84
N GLY A 373 -30.60 -32.76 66.53
CA GLY A 373 -31.28 -31.56 66.04
C GLY A 373 -30.30 -30.42 65.76
N GLY A 374 -29.36 -30.17 66.67
CA GLY A 374 -28.30 -29.18 66.48
C GLY A 374 -27.41 -29.52 65.27
N ARG A 375 -27.00 -30.78 65.13
CA ARG A 375 -26.18 -31.23 63.99
C ARG A 375 -26.91 -31.13 62.65
N ILE A 376 -28.22 -31.41 62.61
CA ILE A 376 -29.06 -31.20 61.42
C ILE A 376 -29.09 -29.72 61.05
N ALA A 377 -29.30 -28.82 62.02
CA ALA A 377 -29.32 -27.38 61.77
C ALA A 377 -27.97 -26.87 61.22
N THR A 378 -26.85 -27.35 61.75
CA THR A 378 -25.51 -27.02 61.21
C THR A 378 -25.34 -27.52 59.78
N LEU A 379 -25.70 -28.77 59.49
CA LEU A 379 -25.59 -29.33 58.14
C LEU A 379 -26.49 -28.61 57.14
N GLN A 380 -27.68 -28.18 57.55
CA GLN A 380 -28.57 -27.38 56.71
C GLN A 380 -27.92 -26.03 56.35
N ALA A 381 -27.34 -25.33 57.33
CA ALA A 381 -26.62 -24.08 57.09
C ALA A 381 -25.43 -24.26 56.12
N GLU A 382 -24.64 -25.33 56.29
CA GLU A 382 -23.54 -25.65 55.37
C GLU A 382 -24.03 -25.92 53.93
N VAL A 383 -25.16 -26.61 53.77
CA VAL A 383 -25.76 -26.86 52.45
C VAL A 383 -26.24 -25.56 51.80
N GLU A 384 -26.91 -24.68 52.55
CA GLU A 384 -27.35 -23.37 52.07
C GLU A 384 -26.16 -22.52 51.58
N GLU A 385 -25.07 -22.53 52.34
CA GLU A 385 -23.85 -21.81 51.97
C GLU A 385 -23.18 -22.43 50.74
N LYS A 386 -23.10 -23.76 50.65
CA LYS A 386 -22.58 -24.44 49.47
C LYS A 386 -23.41 -24.17 48.22
N ASN A 387 -24.74 -24.12 48.35
CA ASN A 387 -25.63 -23.76 47.24
C ASN A 387 -25.38 -22.32 46.78
N SER A 388 -25.15 -21.40 47.71
CA SER A 388 -24.79 -20.01 47.38
C SER A 388 -23.44 -19.93 46.65
N GLN A 389 -22.43 -20.69 47.11
CA GLN A 389 -21.13 -20.78 46.44
C GLN A 389 -21.26 -21.36 45.01
N ILE A 390 -22.09 -22.38 44.82
CA ILE A 390 -22.38 -22.96 43.50
C ILE A 390 -23.05 -21.93 42.58
N ALA A 391 -23.99 -21.14 43.08
CA ALA A 391 -24.65 -20.11 42.29
C ALA A 391 -23.66 -19.07 41.76
N VAL A 392 -22.74 -18.60 42.61
CA VAL A 392 -21.68 -17.66 42.21
C VAL A 392 -20.76 -18.30 41.16
N LEU A 393 -20.32 -19.53 41.37
CA LEU A 393 -19.48 -20.24 40.39
C LEU A 393 -20.17 -20.42 39.02
N ASN A 394 -21.47 -20.69 39.02
CA ASN A 394 -22.23 -20.81 37.76
C ASN A 394 -22.34 -19.46 37.02
N GLN A 395 -22.47 -18.35 37.76
CA GLN A 395 -22.44 -17.02 37.17
C GLN A 395 -21.07 -16.70 36.58
N ASP A 396 -19.99 -16.96 37.31
CA ASP A 396 -18.62 -16.78 36.82
C ASP A 396 -18.36 -17.61 35.55
N ILE A 397 -18.86 -18.85 35.49
CA ILE A 397 -18.75 -19.72 34.30
C ILE A 397 -19.50 -19.10 33.12
N ALA A 398 -20.71 -18.58 33.33
CA ALA A 398 -21.49 -17.94 32.27
C ALA A 398 -20.74 -16.73 31.69
N GLU A 399 -20.26 -15.83 32.55
CA GLU A 399 -19.49 -14.64 32.15
C GLU A 399 -18.20 -15.02 31.40
N LYS A 400 -17.50 -16.07 31.85
CA LYS A 400 -16.30 -16.57 31.16
C LYS A 400 -16.63 -17.22 29.81
N THR A 401 -17.79 -17.84 29.68
CA THR A 401 -18.26 -18.42 28.41
C THR A 401 -18.54 -17.32 27.39
N GLU A 402 -19.26 -16.27 27.78
CA GLU A 402 -19.53 -15.12 26.90
C GLU A 402 -18.22 -14.43 26.46
N LYS A 403 -17.26 -14.27 27.38
CA LYS A 403 -15.94 -13.73 27.03
C LYS A 403 -15.18 -14.61 26.05
N MET A 404 -15.30 -15.93 26.17
CA MET A 404 -14.68 -16.89 25.26
C MET A 404 -15.31 -16.85 23.87
N ASP A 405 -16.64 -16.70 23.79
CA ASP A 405 -17.35 -16.53 22.51
C ASP A 405 -16.92 -15.22 21.81
N SER A 406 -16.83 -14.12 22.56
CA SER A 406 -16.32 -12.84 22.04
C SER A 406 -14.89 -12.95 21.51
N LEU A 407 -13.99 -13.59 22.26
CA LEU A 407 -12.61 -13.83 21.81
C LEU A 407 -12.55 -14.74 20.58
N SER A 408 -13.42 -15.75 20.49
CA SER A 408 -13.49 -16.62 19.32
C SER A 408 -13.94 -15.86 18.06
N ALA A 409 -14.88 -14.93 18.21
CA ALA A 409 -15.31 -14.07 17.11
C ALA A 409 -14.18 -13.12 16.66
N GLU A 410 -13.45 -12.50 17.59
CA GLU A 410 -12.31 -11.64 17.29
C GLU A 410 -11.20 -12.40 16.54
N VAL A 411 -10.86 -13.62 16.98
CA VAL A 411 -9.89 -14.48 16.29
C VAL A 411 -10.34 -14.82 14.87
N THR A 412 -11.64 -15.05 14.67
CA THR A 412 -12.20 -15.32 13.34
C THR A 412 -12.04 -14.09 12.43
N GLY A 413 -12.42 -12.90 12.91
CA GLY A 413 -12.27 -11.66 12.15
C GLY A 413 -10.80 -11.32 11.82
N LEU A 414 -9.88 -11.53 12.76
CA LEU A 414 -8.44 -11.35 12.51
C LEU A 414 -7.91 -12.34 11.47
N THR A 415 -8.43 -13.58 11.46
CA THR A 415 -8.05 -14.59 10.47
C THR A 415 -8.50 -14.19 9.06
N GLU A 416 -9.72 -13.65 8.92
CA GLU A 416 -10.24 -13.14 7.65
C GLU A 416 -9.43 -11.94 7.14
N GLN A 417 -9.11 -10.97 8.02
CA GLN A 417 -8.25 -9.83 7.66
C GLN A 417 -6.87 -10.27 7.17
N LEU A 418 -6.30 -11.31 7.77
CA LEU A 418 -4.99 -11.84 7.39
C LEU A 418 -5.00 -12.45 5.98
N GLU A 419 -6.05 -13.19 5.63
CA GLU A 419 -6.20 -13.75 4.27
C GLU A 419 -6.46 -12.66 3.22
N THR A 420 -7.19 -11.59 3.56
CA THR A 420 -7.33 -10.42 2.68
C THR A 420 -5.97 -9.76 2.44
N MET A 421 -5.23 -9.43 3.51
CA MET A 421 -3.90 -8.81 3.40
C MET A 421 -2.92 -9.67 2.57
N LYS A 422 -2.99 -11.00 2.70
CA LYS A 422 -2.17 -11.93 1.92
C LYS A 422 -2.53 -11.94 0.44
N THR A 423 -3.81 -11.78 0.11
CA THR A 423 -4.29 -11.65 -1.27
C THR A 423 -3.76 -10.36 -1.89
N ASP A 424 -3.89 -9.24 -1.18
CA ASP A 424 -3.39 -7.92 -1.61
C ASP A 424 -1.86 -7.90 -1.80
N ALA A 425 -1.13 -8.54 -0.88
CA ALA A 425 0.32 -8.69 -0.99
C ALA A 425 0.73 -9.49 -2.24
N THR A 426 -0.03 -10.53 -2.57
CA THR A 426 0.20 -11.34 -3.78
C THR A 426 -0.10 -10.53 -5.05
N ALA A 427 -1.18 -9.76 -5.06
CA ALA A 427 -1.53 -8.88 -6.18
C ALA A 427 -0.46 -7.80 -6.40
N SER A 428 0.00 -7.16 -5.31
CA SER A 428 1.05 -6.15 -5.34
C SER A 428 2.37 -6.71 -5.87
N ALA A 429 2.75 -7.93 -5.46
CA ALA A 429 3.94 -8.61 -5.99
C ALA A 429 3.84 -8.87 -7.51
N GLY A 430 2.63 -9.19 -8.00
CA GLY A 430 2.35 -9.31 -9.42
C GLY A 430 2.52 -7.99 -10.18
N GLN A 431 1.99 -6.88 -9.64
CA GLN A 431 2.16 -5.54 -10.22
C GLN A 431 3.62 -5.10 -10.27
N ILE A 432 4.39 -5.35 -9.21
CA ILE A 432 5.82 -5.07 -9.17
C ILE A 432 6.55 -5.83 -10.29
N SER A 433 6.27 -7.13 -10.44
CA SER A 433 6.88 -7.95 -11.48
C SER A 433 6.56 -7.42 -12.90
N ALA A 434 5.34 -6.94 -13.12
CA ALA A 434 4.94 -6.35 -14.39
C ALA A 434 5.66 -5.02 -14.67
N LEU A 435 5.79 -4.16 -13.66
CA LEU A 435 6.54 -2.91 -13.77
C LEU A 435 8.03 -3.14 -14.03
N GLU A 436 8.64 -4.14 -13.37
CA GLU A 436 10.02 -4.53 -13.62
C GLU A 436 10.25 -4.97 -15.08
N ALA A 437 9.29 -5.71 -15.65
CA ALA A 437 9.34 -6.13 -17.05
C ALA A 437 9.24 -4.94 -18.02
N ASP A 438 8.32 -3.99 -17.79
CA ASP A 438 8.17 -2.79 -18.62
C ASP A 438 9.43 -1.90 -18.54
N VAL A 439 9.98 -1.70 -17.33
CA VAL A 439 11.25 -0.97 -17.16
C VAL A 439 12.39 -1.63 -17.93
N ALA A 440 12.48 -2.96 -17.92
CA ALA A 440 13.50 -3.69 -18.69
C ALA A 440 13.31 -3.49 -20.20
N GLU A 441 12.07 -3.54 -20.70
CA GLU A 441 11.75 -3.29 -22.12
C GLU A 441 12.11 -1.86 -22.54
N LYS A 442 11.66 -0.85 -21.77
CA LYS A 442 11.98 0.56 -22.05
C LYS A 442 13.48 0.81 -22.01
N THR A 443 14.20 0.18 -21.08
CA THR A 443 15.67 0.25 -21.03
C THR A 443 16.31 -0.29 -22.31
N ALA A 444 15.80 -1.40 -22.86
CA ALA A 444 16.29 -1.96 -24.11
C ALA A 444 15.96 -1.05 -25.32
N GLN A 445 14.76 -0.47 -25.36
CA GLN A 445 14.36 0.51 -26.39
C GLN A 445 15.27 1.75 -26.36
N ILE A 446 15.54 2.31 -25.18
CA ILE A 446 16.46 3.43 -25.01
C ILE A 446 17.86 3.11 -25.54
N LYS A 447 18.38 1.91 -25.24
CA LYS A 447 19.70 1.48 -25.74
C LYS A 447 19.73 1.39 -27.27
N THR A 448 18.64 0.94 -27.89
CA THR A 448 18.49 0.88 -29.34
C THR A 448 18.50 2.28 -29.94
N LEU A 449 17.67 3.18 -29.41
CA LEU A 449 17.62 4.58 -29.86
C LEU A 449 18.95 5.31 -29.69
N GLN A 450 19.70 5.05 -28.61
CA GLN A 450 21.05 5.59 -28.42
C GLN A 450 22.02 5.11 -29.50
N THR A 451 21.90 3.86 -29.92
CA THR A 451 22.72 3.30 -31.02
C THR A 451 22.38 3.99 -32.33
N ASP A 452 21.09 4.13 -32.65
CA ASP A 452 20.62 4.79 -33.87
C ASP A 452 21.05 6.27 -33.93
N VAL A 453 20.93 7.00 -32.81
CA VAL A 453 21.38 8.39 -32.72
C VAL A 453 22.89 8.50 -32.97
N THR A 454 23.67 7.56 -32.44
CA THR A 454 25.13 7.54 -32.64
C THR A 454 25.47 7.31 -34.11
N GLU A 455 24.83 6.33 -34.76
CA GLU A 455 25.03 6.07 -36.19
C GLU A 455 24.60 7.25 -37.06
N LYS A 456 23.44 7.86 -36.77
CA LYS A 456 22.95 9.02 -37.52
C LYS A 456 23.86 10.23 -37.35
N THR A 457 24.42 10.44 -36.16
CA THR A 457 25.42 11.48 -35.91
C THR A 457 26.66 11.27 -36.80
N ALA A 458 27.19 10.05 -36.86
CA ALA A 458 28.33 9.73 -37.74
C ALA A 458 28.02 9.92 -39.23
N GLN A 459 26.78 9.58 -39.67
CA GLN A 459 26.32 9.83 -41.04
C GLN A 459 26.29 11.33 -41.36
N ILE A 460 25.82 12.16 -40.42
CA ILE A 460 25.79 13.62 -40.57
C ILE A 460 27.20 14.20 -40.71
N GLU A 461 28.15 13.76 -39.88
CA GLU A 461 29.55 14.21 -39.97
C GLU A 461 30.19 13.85 -41.32
N THR A 462 29.89 12.66 -41.84
CA THR A 462 30.33 12.22 -43.17
C THR A 462 29.75 13.12 -44.25
N LEU A 463 28.43 13.37 -44.23
CA LEU A 463 27.77 14.25 -45.18
C LEU A 463 28.28 15.70 -45.11
N GLN A 464 28.58 16.21 -43.92
CA GLN A 464 29.20 17.54 -43.76
C GLN A 464 30.56 17.60 -44.45
N THR A 465 31.38 16.56 -44.27
CA THR A 465 32.69 16.47 -44.93
C THR A 465 32.55 16.47 -46.45
N ASP A 466 31.60 15.69 -46.98
CA ASP A 466 31.33 15.63 -48.42
C ASP A 466 30.83 16.96 -48.97
N VAL A 467 29.93 17.64 -48.25
CA VAL A 467 29.43 18.98 -48.64
C VAL A 467 30.56 20.00 -48.67
N SER A 468 31.44 20.02 -47.67
CA SER A 468 32.61 20.91 -47.67
C SER A 468 33.57 20.61 -48.83
N ALA A 469 33.81 19.33 -49.13
CA ALA A 469 34.64 18.94 -50.27
C ALA A 469 34.00 19.38 -51.60
N LYS A 470 32.68 19.23 -51.75
CA LYS A 470 31.96 19.68 -52.95
C LYS A 470 31.94 21.20 -53.08
N ALA A 471 31.82 21.94 -51.98
CA ALA A 471 31.95 23.39 -52.00
C ALA A 471 33.32 23.85 -52.52
N GLY A 472 34.41 23.20 -52.09
CA GLY A 472 35.75 23.48 -52.62
C GLY A 472 35.92 23.13 -54.10
N GLN A 473 35.29 22.05 -54.57
CA GLN A 473 35.26 21.72 -56.01
C GLN A 473 34.50 22.79 -56.82
N ILE A 474 33.38 23.29 -56.32
CA ILE A 474 32.61 24.36 -56.96
C ILE A 474 33.43 25.66 -57.04
N GLU A 475 34.14 26.03 -55.97
CA GLU A 475 35.01 27.21 -55.96
C GLU A 475 36.13 27.10 -57.01
N THR A 476 36.76 25.92 -57.10
CA THR A 476 37.79 25.64 -58.11
C THR A 476 37.24 25.76 -59.53
N LEU A 477 36.11 25.10 -59.82
CA LEU A 477 35.47 25.15 -61.14
C LEU A 477 35.01 26.58 -61.49
N SER A 478 34.51 27.35 -60.52
CA SER A 478 34.10 28.74 -60.73
C SER A 478 35.29 29.64 -61.10
N ALA A 479 36.44 29.42 -60.45
CA ALA A 479 37.68 30.11 -60.79
C ALA A 479 38.15 29.75 -62.22
N GLU A 480 38.11 28.47 -62.60
CA GLU A 480 38.44 28.02 -63.96
C GLU A 480 37.50 28.64 -65.02
N VAL A 481 36.19 28.69 -64.75
CA VAL A 481 35.20 29.34 -65.65
C VAL A 481 35.50 30.84 -65.81
N THR A 482 35.87 31.52 -64.72
CA THR A 482 36.24 32.93 -64.75
C THR A 482 37.50 33.15 -65.59
N GLU A 483 38.53 32.32 -65.41
CA GLU A 483 39.75 32.37 -66.21
C GLU A 483 39.45 32.13 -67.70
N LYS A 484 38.68 31.09 -68.01
CA LYS A 484 38.30 30.77 -69.39
C LYS A 484 37.47 31.89 -70.03
N SER A 485 36.56 32.52 -69.28
CA SER A 485 35.81 33.67 -69.76
C SER A 485 36.71 34.87 -70.07
N GLY A 486 37.73 35.11 -69.24
CA GLY A 486 38.77 36.10 -69.50
C GLY A 486 39.58 35.78 -70.76
N GLN A 487 39.96 34.51 -70.97
CA GLN A 487 40.64 34.06 -72.19
C GLN A 487 39.76 34.28 -73.44
N VAL A 488 38.47 33.97 -73.37
CA VAL A 488 37.52 34.22 -74.47
C VAL A 488 37.39 35.72 -74.77
N ALA A 489 37.28 36.57 -73.75
CA ALA A 489 37.23 38.02 -73.94
C ALA A 489 38.50 38.57 -74.61
N ALA A 490 39.68 38.07 -74.22
CA ALA A 490 40.94 38.44 -74.83
C ALA A 490 41.02 38.00 -76.30
N LEU A 491 40.61 36.76 -76.61
CA LEU A 491 40.53 36.28 -77.98
C LEU A 491 39.53 37.08 -78.82
N GLN A 492 38.39 37.46 -78.26
CA GLN A 492 37.41 38.32 -78.94
C GLN A 492 37.99 39.70 -79.27
N ALA A 493 38.79 40.28 -78.36
CA ALA A 493 39.48 41.54 -78.60
C ALA A 493 40.51 41.41 -79.74
N ASP A 494 41.30 40.33 -79.75
CA ASP A 494 42.26 40.05 -80.83
C ASP A 494 41.55 39.87 -82.19
N VAL A 495 40.44 39.12 -82.23
CA VAL A 495 39.61 38.99 -83.44
C VAL A 495 39.10 40.35 -83.94
N ASN A 496 38.62 41.22 -83.04
CA ASN A 496 38.16 42.55 -83.40
C ASN A 496 39.32 43.43 -83.93
N GLU A 497 40.50 43.32 -83.34
CA GLU A 497 41.71 44.01 -83.81
C GLU A 497 42.12 43.51 -85.20
N LYS A 498 42.12 42.18 -85.41
CA LYS A 498 42.39 41.59 -86.73
C LYS A 498 41.36 41.98 -87.77
N ALA A 499 40.07 42.05 -87.41
CA ALA A 499 39.03 42.54 -88.31
C ALA A 499 39.30 44.00 -88.75
N ALA A 500 39.65 44.88 -87.81
CA ALA A 500 40.00 46.27 -88.13
C ALA A 500 41.28 46.38 -88.98
N GLN A 501 42.28 45.51 -88.75
CA GLN A 501 43.47 45.40 -89.59
C GLN A 501 43.11 44.97 -91.02
N ILE A 502 42.21 43.98 -91.18
CA ILE A 502 41.71 43.53 -92.48
C ILE A 502 40.97 44.67 -93.21
N ASP A 503 40.11 45.42 -92.51
CA ASP A 503 39.40 46.57 -93.10
C ASP A 503 40.38 47.63 -93.62
N THR A 504 41.42 47.93 -92.84
CA THR A 504 42.49 48.85 -93.24
C THR A 504 43.21 48.34 -94.49
N LEU A 505 43.60 47.06 -94.49
CA LEU A 505 44.29 46.43 -95.62
C LEU A 505 43.40 46.39 -96.88
N ASN A 506 42.09 46.21 -96.73
CA ASN A 506 41.13 46.25 -97.84
C ASN A 506 41.03 47.65 -98.47
N GLU A 507 41.06 48.72 -97.66
CA GLU A 507 41.13 50.09 -98.18
C GLU A 507 42.50 50.36 -98.84
N ASP A 508 43.62 49.92 -98.24
CA ASP A 508 44.95 50.02 -98.87
C ASP A 508 44.98 49.33 -100.25
N VAL A 509 44.40 48.12 -100.37
CA VAL A 509 44.30 47.38 -101.64
C VAL A 509 43.47 48.14 -102.67
N LYS A 510 42.38 48.78 -102.24
CA LYS A 510 41.51 49.59 -103.11
C LYS A 510 42.23 50.85 -103.59
N GLU A 511 42.99 51.53 -102.72
CA GLU A 511 43.84 52.66 -103.11
C GLU A 511 44.94 52.23 -104.09
N LEU A 512 45.60 51.10 -103.85
CA LEU A 512 46.61 50.55 -104.76
C LEU A 512 46.02 50.19 -106.13
N LYS A 513 44.81 49.62 -106.19
CA LYS A 513 44.10 49.37 -107.45
C LYS A 513 43.81 50.67 -108.20
N ALA A 514 43.31 51.69 -107.51
CA ALA A 514 43.07 53.01 -108.11
C ALA A 514 44.38 53.65 -108.64
N LEU A 515 45.48 53.51 -107.90
CA LEU A 515 46.80 53.98 -108.34
C LEU A 515 47.31 53.19 -109.57
N GLN A 516 47.08 51.88 -109.60
CA GLN A 516 47.40 51.04 -110.76
C GLN A 516 46.62 51.48 -112.00
N GLU A 517 45.31 51.73 -111.87
CA GLU A 517 44.47 52.24 -112.97
C GLU A 517 44.94 53.61 -113.46
N HIS A 518 45.26 54.52 -112.53
CA HIS A 518 45.85 55.82 -112.86
C HIS A 518 47.18 55.67 -113.62
N ASN A 519 48.09 54.81 -113.14
CA ASN A 519 49.36 54.57 -113.80
C ASN A 519 49.18 53.92 -115.17
N ALA A 520 48.21 53.00 -115.33
CA ALA A 520 47.87 52.42 -116.62
C ALA A 520 47.38 53.49 -117.61
N ALA A 521 46.53 54.41 -117.16
CA ALA A 521 46.10 55.56 -117.96
C ALA A 521 47.29 56.47 -118.34
N GLN A 522 48.20 56.76 -117.40
CA GLN A 522 49.41 57.54 -117.69
C GLN A 522 50.33 56.84 -118.71
N VAL A 523 50.43 55.51 -118.68
CA VAL A 523 51.19 54.75 -119.68
C VAL A 523 50.55 54.87 -121.06
N GLU A 524 49.22 54.83 -121.16
CA GLU A 524 48.52 55.07 -122.41
C GLU A 524 48.69 56.52 -122.91
N ASP A 525 48.60 57.52 -122.03
CA ASP A 525 48.90 58.91 -122.38
C ASP A 525 50.35 59.07 -122.87
N LEU A 526 51.33 58.43 -122.22
CA LEU A 526 52.72 58.43 -122.67
C LEU A 526 52.89 57.74 -124.03
N LYS A 527 52.20 56.61 -124.25
CA LYS A 527 52.19 55.92 -125.55
C LYS A 527 51.60 56.83 -126.63
N ALA A 528 50.50 57.51 -126.35
CA ALA A 528 49.87 58.44 -127.27
C ALA A 528 50.82 59.61 -127.59
N LEU A 529 51.45 60.21 -126.58
CA LEU A 529 52.44 61.29 -126.74
C LEU A 529 53.65 60.81 -127.55
N PHE A 530 54.15 59.60 -127.30
CA PHE A 530 55.22 58.98 -128.08
C PHE A 530 54.81 58.79 -129.53
N MET A 531 53.60 58.31 -129.80
CA MET A 531 53.09 58.16 -131.17
C MET A 531 52.93 59.52 -131.87
N GLU A 532 52.53 60.56 -131.14
CA GLU A 532 52.39 61.92 -131.67
C GLU A 532 53.76 62.59 -131.96
N THR A 533 54.77 62.35 -131.11
CA THR A 533 56.16 62.79 -131.36
C THR A 533 56.86 61.98 -132.45
N PHE A 534 56.61 60.67 -132.52
CA PHE A 534 57.13 59.81 -133.58
C PHE A 534 56.53 60.20 -134.94
N ALA A 535 55.22 60.45 -135.00
CA ALA A 535 54.52 60.91 -136.20
C ALA A 535 54.92 62.32 -136.65
N SER A 536 55.29 63.22 -135.73
CA SER A 536 55.74 64.58 -136.07
C SER A 536 57.23 64.69 -136.44
N SER A 537 58.05 63.65 -136.20
CA SER A 537 59.50 63.67 -136.45
C SER A 537 59.97 63.15 -137.82
N SER A 538 59.08 62.59 -138.66
CA SER A 538 59.51 62.01 -139.95
C SER A 538 58.72 62.50 -141.17
N ALA A 539 59.06 63.71 -141.62
CA ALA A 539 58.98 64.02 -143.03
C ALA A 539 60.15 63.32 -143.76
N ASN A 540 59.79 62.32 -144.56
CA ASN A 540 60.48 61.78 -145.74
C ASN A 540 61.22 60.42 -145.64
N THR A 541 60.66 59.49 -146.44
CA THR A 541 61.21 58.28 -147.08
C THR A 541 61.77 57.14 -146.21
N LEU A 542 60.93 56.12 -145.99
CA LEU A 542 61.36 54.74 -146.14
C LEU A 542 60.32 53.89 -146.89
N SER A 543 60.35 54.01 -148.21
CA SER A 543 59.91 52.98 -149.14
C SER A 543 60.87 51.79 -149.06
N LYS A 544 60.49 50.72 -148.33
CA LYS A 544 60.70 49.29 -148.65
C LYS A 544 60.52 48.39 -147.42
N LEU A 545 59.35 47.74 -147.39
CA LEU A 545 58.96 46.45 -146.77
C LEU A 545 59.00 46.30 -145.23
N PRO A 546 58.22 45.37 -144.64
CA PRO A 546 57.09 44.59 -145.20
C PRO A 546 55.83 44.54 -144.29
N ASP A 547 54.67 44.20 -144.87
CA ASP A 547 53.71 43.35 -144.14
C ASP A 547 54.45 42.04 -143.85
N SER A 548 54.83 41.77 -142.61
CA SER A 548 55.50 40.51 -142.28
C SER A 548 55.30 40.11 -140.83
N ASP A 549 54.49 39.07 -140.67
CA ASP A 549 54.49 38.07 -139.60
C ASP A 549 55.86 37.35 -139.45
N ALA A 550 56.98 38.08 -139.44
CA ALA A 550 58.30 37.47 -139.23
C ALA A 550 58.78 37.71 -137.81
N VAL A 551 58.44 36.76 -136.94
CA VAL A 551 59.21 36.47 -135.72
C VAL A 551 60.68 36.29 -136.13
N THR A 552 61.56 37.14 -135.60
CA THR A 552 63.01 36.93 -135.78
C THR A 552 63.52 36.11 -134.60
N VAL A 553 63.70 34.80 -134.81
CA VAL A 553 64.31 33.91 -133.80
C VAL A 553 65.82 34.12 -133.81
N ILE A 554 66.36 34.79 -132.78
CA ILE A 554 67.82 34.88 -132.58
C ILE A 554 68.27 33.60 -131.87
N LYS A 555 68.97 32.73 -132.59
CA LYS A 555 69.53 31.48 -132.04
C LYS A 555 70.86 31.75 -131.36
N ARG A 556 70.98 31.39 -130.09
CA ARG A 556 72.22 31.52 -129.31
C ARG A 556 72.70 30.16 -128.82
N PHE A 557 74.00 30.02 -128.66
CA PHE A 557 74.66 28.82 -128.16
C PHE A 557 75.37 29.11 -126.85
N LYS A 558 74.94 28.45 -125.77
CA LYS A 558 75.57 28.55 -124.47
C LYS A 558 76.60 27.44 -124.31
N VAL A 559 77.87 27.82 -124.16
CA VAL A 559 78.95 26.86 -123.92
C VAL A 559 78.81 26.24 -122.53
N ARG A 560 78.97 24.91 -122.42
CA ARG A 560 78.87 24.20 -121.14
C ARG A 560 79.86 24.75 -120.10
N ALA A 561 79.46 24.71 -118.82
CA ALA A 561 80.15 25.41 -117.75
C ALA A 561 81.55 24.90 -117.38
N ILE A 562 81.99 23.77 -117.94
CA ILE A 562 83.21 23.06 -117.51
C ILE A 562 84.25 22.95 -118.64
N ASP A 563 83.90 23.34 -119.87
CA ASP A 563 84.75 23.18 -121.05
C ASP A 563 85.07 24.52 -121.73
N ASN A 564 86.32 24.72 -122.15
CA ASN A 564 86.75 25.78 -123.09
C ASN A 564 86.97 25.18 -124.49
N PRO A 565 85.88 24.86 -125.23
CA PRO A 565 85.94 24.06 -126.45
C PRO A 565 86.66 24.79 -127.59
N ASN A 566 87.33 24.00 -128.43
CA ASN A 566 88.02 24.48 -129.62
C ASN A 566 87.02 24.99 -130.66
N VAL A 567 87.18 26.25 -131.06
CA VAL A 567 86.53 26.85 -132.24
C VAL A 567 87.45 26.64 -133.42
N ARG A 568 86.94 26.04 -134.50
CA ARG A 568 87.74 25.52 -135.61
C ARG A 568 87.46 26.27 -136.91
N LYS A 569 88.40 26.21 -137.85
CA LYS A 569 88.30 26.94 -139.13
C LYS A 569 87.19 26.41 -140.06
N HIS A 570 86.88 25.10 -139.96
CA HIS A 570 85.82 24.41 -140.71
C HIS A 570 84.98 23.54 -139.76
N PRO A 571 83.73 23.22 -140.11
CA PRO A 571 82.81 22.45 -139.26
C PRO A 571 83.20 20.96 -139.21
N SER A 572 84.32 20.63 -138.58
CA SER A 572 84.82 19.26 -138.45
C SER A 572 85.78 19.12 -137.26
N ILE A 573 85.72 17.99 -136.55
CA ILE A 573 86.63 17.70 -135.43
C ILE A 573 88.10 17.59 -135.85
N TYR A 574 88.36 17.34 -137.14
CA TYR A 574 89.71 17.25 -137.71
C TYR A 574 90.24 18.61 -138.21
N ALA A 575 89.42 19.66 -138.24
CA ALA A 575 89.83 20.99 -138.71
C ALA A 575 90.72 21.70 -137.68
N GLU A 576 91.65 22.54 -138.16
CA GLU A 576 92.53 23.34 -137.30
C GLU A 576 91.74 24.25 -136.34
N GLY A 577 92.12 24.26 -135.06
CA GLY A 577 91.55 25.16 -134.05
C GLY A 577 92.06 26.58 -134.22
N ILE A 578 91.16 27.56 -134.31
CA ILE A 578 91.49 28.99 -134.48
C ILE A 578 91.39 29.79 -133.18
N GLY A 579 90.87 29.18 -132.13
CA GLY A 579 90.69 29.74 -130.79
C GLY A 579 89.83 28.83 -129.91
N HIS A 580 89.53 29.28 -128.69
CA HIS A 580 88.66 28.59 -127.74
C HIS A 580 87.46 29.47 -127.41
N ALA A 581 86.27 28.88 -127.29
CA ALA A 581 85.11 29.56 -126.73
C ALA A 581 85.15 29.46 -125.19
N THR A 582 84.67 30.50 -124.52
CA THR A 582 84.73 30.59 -123.05
C THR A 582 83.58 29.83 -122.42
N SER A 583 83.88 28.99 -121.42
CA SER A 583 82.88 28.25 -120.63
C SER A 583 81.78 29.16 -120.07
N SER A 584 80.52 28.70 -120.08
CA SER A 584 79.33 29.45 -119.62
C SER A 584 78.99 30.74 -120.38
N VAL A 585 79.73 31.10 -121.43
CA VAL A 585 79.41 32.27 -122.25
C VAL A 585 78.44 31.87 -123.37
N VAL A 586 77.48 32.77 -123.63
CA VAL A 586 76.47 32.62 -124.67
C VAL A 586 76.94 33.36 -125.92
N TYR A 587 77.11 32.63 -127.02
CA TYR A 587 77.48 33.18 -128.32
C TYR A 587 76.27 33.20 -129.26
N GLU A 588 76.15 34.23 -130.09
CA GLU A 588 75.18 34.24 -131.18
C GLU A 588 75.62 33.25 -132.27
N ILE A 589 74.70 32.40 -132.73
CA ILE A 589 74.96 31.49 -133.84
C ILE A 589 74.77 32.28 -135.13
N LEU A 590 75.87 32.49 -135.85
CA LEU A 590 75.89 33.22 -137.11
C LEU A 590 75.47 32.34 -138.29
N ASP A 591 75.79 31.05 -138.23
CA ASP A 591 75.44 30.07 -139.26
C ASP A 591 75.44 28.65 -138.69
N ILE A 592 74.72 27.73 -139.33
CA ILE A 592 74.69 26.30 -138.99
C ILE A 592 75.04 25.52 -140.24
N SER A 593 76.17 24.82 -140.20
CA SER A 593 76.63 23.98 -141.30
C SER A 593 75.70 22.80 -141.54
N GLU A 594 75.73 22.23 -142.76
CA GLU A 594 74.93 21.04 -143.12
C GLU A 594 75.16 19.83 -142.20
N ASN A 595 76.35 19.74 -141.56
CA ASN A 595 76.66 18.68 -140.60
C ASN A 595 76.46 19.12 -139.12
N GLY A 596 75.74 20.21 -138.88
CA GLY A 596 75.23 20.61 -137.57
C GLY A 596 76.19 21.39 -136.67
N TRP A 597 77.37 21.79 -137.16
CA TRP A 597 78.25 22.69 -136.40
C TRP A 597 77.72 24.13 -136.42
N TYR A 598 77.97 24.85 -135.34
CA TYR A 598 77.55 26.24 -135.18
C TYR A 598 78.72 27.17 -135.46
N GLN A 599 78.53 28.16 -136.32
CA GLN A 599 79.51 29.22 -136.54
C GLN A 599 79.28 30.32 -135.52
N ILE A 600 80.30 30.60 -134.71
CA ILE A 600 80.25 31.64 -133.68
C ILE A 600 81.38 32.65 -133.88
N ARG A 601 81.20 33.84 -133.33
CA ARG A 601 82.23 34.89 -133.27
C ARG A 601 82.79 34.97 -131.86
N LEU A 602 84.10 34.76 -131.74
CA LEU A 602 84.82 34.94 -130.48
C LEU A 602 85.04 36.42 -130.19
N ASP A 603 85.28 36.77 -128.92
CA ASP A 603 85.49 38.15 -128.47
C ASP A 603 86.71 38.83 -129.14
N ASN A 604 87.67 38.03 -129.63
CA ASN A 604 88.82 38.50 -130.42
C ASN A 604 88.47 38.79 -131.90
N GLY A 605 87.18 38.75 -132.26
CA GLY A 605 86.66 39.03 -133.60
C GLY A 605 86.78 37.87 -134.60
N LYS A 606 87.47 36.78 -134.26
CA LYS A 606 87.58 35.61 -135.15
C LYS A 606 86.26 34.84 -135.21
N ILE A 607 85.87 34.45 -136.41
CA ILE A 607 84.68 33.63 -136.66
C ILE A 607 85.13 32.21 -136.98
N GLY A 608 84.53 31.22 -136.33
CA GLY A 608 84.80 29.81 -136.61
C GLY A 608 83.71 28.89 -136.08
N TRP A 609 83.89 27.61 -136.28
CA TRP A 609 82.90 26.57 -136.08
C TRP A 609 83.14 25.83 -134.76
N ILE A 610 82.10 25.74 -133.94
CA ILE A 610 82.07 24.98 -132.70
C ILE A 610 81.12 23.79 -132.83
N SER A 611 81.47 22.68 -132.18
CA SER A 611 80.63 21.49 -132.20
C SER A 611 79.39 21.71 -131.32
N PRO A 612 78.18 21.31 -131.78
CA PRO A 612 76.96 21.43 -130.99
C PRO A 612 77.02 20.61 -129.70
N ALA A 613 77.88 19.59 -129.64
CA ALA A 613 78.09 18.80 -128.43
C ALA A 613 78.72 19.61 -127.27
N MET A 614 79.25 20.80 -127.51
CA MET A 614 80.00 21.58 -126.51
C MET A 614 79.13 22.52 -125.68
N GLY A 615 77.81 22.47 -125.84
CA GLY A 615 76.88 23.42 -125.23
C GLY A 615 75.44 23.14 -125.59
N GLU A 616 74.56 24.06 -125.24
CA GLU A 616 73.11 23.96 -125.47
C GLU A 616 72.62 25.14 -126.32
N LEU A 617 71.65 24.86 -127.21
CA LEU A 617 71.00 25.86 -128.04
C LEU A 617 69.90 26.54 -127.22
N GLU A 618 69.98 27.85 -127.05
CA GLU A 618 68.92 28.68 -126.46
C GLU A 618 68.23 29.46 -127.59
N GLU A 619 66.94 29.19 -127.79
CA GLU A 619 66.06 29.94 -128.70
C GLU A 619 65.21 30.91 -127.86
N LEU A 620 65.30 32.21 -128.15
CA LEU A 620 64.53 33.25 -127.47
C LEU A 620 63.40 33.70 -128.40
N GLU A 621 62.16 33.35 -128.06
CA GLU A 621 60.94 33.84 -128.70
C GLU A 621 60.29 34.92 -127.82
N PHE A 622 60.02 36.09 -128.40
CA PHE A 622 59.33 37.20 -127.73
C PHE A 622 57.88 37.25 -128.20
N ASN A 623 56.92 37.04 -127.29
CA ASN A 623 55.48 37.08 -127.60
C ASN A 623 54.81 38.18 -126.75
N PHE A 624 54.11 39.11 -127.41
CA PHE A 624 53.33 40.18 -126.77
C PHE A 624 51.85 39.97 -127.12
N ASP A 625 51.01 39.57 -126.16
CA ASP A 625 49.55 39.47 -126.31
C ASP A 625 48.89 40.69 -125.63
N PRO A 626 48.19 41.57 -126.36
CA PRO A 626 47.64 42.80 -125.83
C PRO A 626 46.19 42.72 -125.31
N THR A 627 45.64 41.54 -124.95
CA THR A 627 44.17 41.41 -124.72
C THR A 627 43.65 40.82 -123.38
N VAL A 628 44.40 40.84 -122.27
CA VAL A 628 43.87 40.33 -120.97
C VAL A 628 43.73 41.43 -119.91
N LEU A 629 42.48 41.83 -119.62
CA LEU A 629 42.07 42.52 -118.40
C LEU A 629 41.58 41.49 -117.35
N PRO A 630 41.97 41.58 -116.06
CA PRO A 630 41.43 40.72 -115.01
C PRO A 630 40.29 41.39 -114.23
N GLU A 631 39.12 40.76 -114.14
CA GLU A 631 38.05 41.17 -113.21
C GLU A 631 37.81 40.09 -112.13
N THR A 632 38.29 40.45 -110.94
CA THR A 632 37.89 40.15 -109.55
C THR A 632 37.20 38.82 -109.18
N ALA A 633 37.91 38.05 -108.35
CA ALA A 633 37.33 37.07 -107.44
C ALA A 633 37.11 37.72 -106.06
N ASP A 634 35.87 37.64 -105.62
CA ASP A 634 35.35 37.85 -104.28
C ASP A 634 35.75 36.66 -103.39
N ALA A 635 36.21 36.92 -102.16
CA ALA A 635 36.43 35.88 -101.16
C ALA A 635 36.39 36.46 -99.74
N ALA A 636 35.18 36.45 -99.17
CA ALA A 636 34.96 36.51 -97.73
C ALA A 636 35.28 35.17 -97.06
N LYS A 637 36.09 35.19 -96.01
CA LYS A 637 35.71 34.69 -94.68
C LYS A 637 36.68 35.13 -93.59
#